data_AF-A0A101UBP1-F1
#
_entry.id   AF-A0A101UBP1-F1
#
_cell.length_a   1.000
_cell.length_b   1.000
_cell.length_c   1.000
_cell.angle_alpha   90.00
_cell.angle_beta   90.00
_cell.angle_gamma   90.00
#
_symmetry.space_group_name_H-M   'P 1'
#
loop_
_entity.id
_entity.type
_entity.pdbx_description
1 polymer ?
#
loop_
_entity_poly.entity_id
_entity_poly.type
_entity_poly.pdbx_seq_one_letter_code
_entity_poly.pdbx_strand_id
1 'polypeptide(L)'
;MTTEPRTRRASDYLSQLTWAARRYTDRTERRDRNKAVLATSGVLYADDPERVGKRLARLGADWSLARAIERAPSDPAATAGSTLSLPPDRFGRELLGLERLIGRNDLTPVAFLEEGVLAARPVGRITVRGPGGGHGTGFLVSSALLLTNHHVLGGQEEAARSEVAFGFQDGVGGGPLVPAVFGLEPQRFFVTDERLDFSLVAVAPRGLRGEALASYGRLALSEAPGKVVIGESVNIVQHPRGEPKQLALRDNRVVDVLDDFLHYESDTQPGSSGSPVFNDQWEVVALHHSAVPRTDEQGRPLSVDGTVWQPDMGEARLAWKANEGVRISRVLGALHAMSPGGETARLRDEVFATEPAAPAAPAVPAVPAVPVAPPESAPPDSTAADGAAADGIGAARVADGTTRLTVPLWVTVGLGPSGYAAPTYAAPAVGADGVPPVPAPPPPATPLAPPAGPPPAAPSETASAVGRDVTAALVNLRLAQDRPYYDRTADQAAREAYYAGVGDLDGDALRRALTGLLERTHAPRPRYQPIRLVYPWVDLHQDGRLHGVYSGRDFAPEEFIRADAAVAEGRLTRVRELLLHESTAGPAEFEAEFDALEEAMPFNCEHVVPQSWFAKQEPMRGDLHHLFACEAGCNSFRGNFPYIDFPEVREAVRDACGRREDDGFEPEQGKGPVARATLYFLLRYPGLVGDAPREFPAERLPTLLTWHDSEPVSEYEQHRNAAAAEIQGNRNPLIDHPDWSGRIDFTGVWHT
;
A
#
# COMPACT_ATOMS: atom_id res chain seq x y z
N MET A 1 10.97 32.32 49.36
CA MET A 1 11.57 32.67 48.05
C MET A 1 11.16 31.59 47.05
N THR A 2 10.00 31.76 46.42
CA THR A 2 9.36 30.72 45.57
C THR A 2 8.69 31.29 44.32
N THR A 3 8.72 32.61 44.15
CA THR A 3 8.13 33.34 43.01
C THR A 3 9.08 33.44 41.82
N GLU A 4 10.38 33.60 42.05
CA GLU A 4 11.41 33.82 41.01
C GLU A 4 11.45 32.75 39.90
N PRO A 5 11.53 31.42 40.17
CA PRO A 5 11.59 30.43 39.09
C PRO A 5 10.28 30.37 38.28
N ARG A 6 9.13 30.63 38.93
CA ARG A 6 7.81 30.60 38.27
C ARG A 6 7.55 31.86 37.44
N THR A 7 8.02 33.03 37.90
CA THR A 7 7.98 34.27 37.12
C THR A 7 8.98 34.24 35.96
N ARG A 8 10.16 33.65 36.15
CA ARG A 8 11.12 33.39 35.07
C ARG A 8 10.54 32.48 34.00
N ARG A 9 10.06 31.27 34.33
CA ARG A 9 9.46 30.35 33.33
C ARG A 9 8.28 30.98 32.58
N ALA A 10 7.45 31.79 33.25
CA ALA A 10 6.36 32.53 32.60
C ALA A 10 6.88 33.65 31.67
N SER A 11 7.96 34.34 32.04
CA SER A 11 8.65 35.34 31.20
C SER A 11 9.32 34.70 29.99
N ASP A 12 9.94 33.54 30.16
CA ASP A 12 10.67 32.82 29.10
C ASP A 12 9.66 32.27 28.07
N TYR A 13 8.57 31.65 28.52
CA TYR A 13 7.43 31.23 27.68
C TYR A 13 6.73 32.40 26.98
N LEU A 14 6.47 33.52 27.69
CA LEU A 14 5.92 34.73 27.07
C LEU A 14 6.88 35.34 26.03
N SER A 15 8.18 35.28 26.28
CA SER A 15 9.21 35.73 25.34
C SER A 15 9.23 34.83 24.10
N GLN A 16 9.11 33.51 24.29
CA GLN A 16 9.00 32.54 23.20
C GLN A 16 7.75 32.79 22.34
N LEU A 17 6.57 32.94 22.95
CA LEU A 17 5.34 33.31 22.26
C LEU A 17 5.48 34.62 21.49
N THR A 18 6.16 35.62 22.07
CA THR A 18 6.43 36.91 21.43
C THR A 18 7.40 36.76 20.25
N TRP A 19 8.42 35.91 20.35
CA TRP A 19 9.34 35.62 19.25
C TRP A 19 8.68 34.81 18.12
N ALA A 20 7.85 33.82 18.44
CA ALA A 20 7.02 33.09 17.47
C ALA A 20 6.05 34.04 16.77
N ALA A 21 5.36 34.91 17.53
CA ALA A 21 4.48 35.93 16.98
C ALA A 21 5.22 36.91 16.05
N ARG A 22 6.46 37.32 16.39
CA ARG A 22 7.32 38.16 15.53
C ARG A 22 7.77 37.42 14.27
N ARG A 23 8.39 36.24 14.39
CA ARG A 23 8.78 35.37 13.25
C ARG A 23 7.60 35.13 12.30
N TYR A 24 6.39 34.98 12.85
CA TYR A 24 5.18 34.93 12.05
C TYR A 24 4.90 36.28 11.38
N THR A 25 4.74 37.36 12.14
CA THR A 25 4.41 38.70 11.63
C THR A 25 5.38 39.18 10.54
N ASP A 26 6.70 39.07 10.77
CA ASP A 26 7.76 39.46 9.84
C ASP A 26 7.73 38.69 8.50
N ARG A 27 7.14 37.48 8.52
CA ARG A 27 6.96 36.60 7.35
C ARG A 27 5.56 36.69 6.72
N THR A 28 4.68 37.59 7.19
CA THR A 28 3.27 37.62 6.77
C THR A 28 3.08 37.85 5.28
N GLU A 29 3.72 38.87 4.70
CA GLU A 29 3.68 39.06 3.24
C GLU A 29 4.15 37.83 2.46
N ARG A 30 5.15 37.09 2.96
CA ARG A 30 5.63 35.89 2.27
C ARG A 30 4.61 34.76 2.39
N ARG A 31 4.07 34.50 3.59
CA ARG A 31 3.03 33.48 3.77
C ARG A 31 1.74 33.78 3.03
N ASP A 32 1.31 35.03 2.98
CA ASP A 32 0.05 35.38 2.30
C ASP A 32 0.21 35.25 0.79
N ARG A 33 1.39 35.59 0.24
CA ARG A 33 1.78 35.22 -1.14
C ARG A 33 1.83 33.69 -1.31
N ASN A 34 2.48 32.95 -0.43
CA ASN A 34 2.54 31.48 -0.50
C ASN A 34 1.12 30.88 -0.51
N LYS A 35 0.23 31.31 0.38
CA LYS A 35 -1.17 30.86 0.49
C LYS A 35 -2.00 31.22 -0.75
N ALA A 36 -1.83 32.43 -1.30
CA ALA A 36 -2.46 32.82 -2.56
C ALA A 36 -1.97 31.97 -3.74
N VAL A 37 -0.68 31.63 -3.79
CA VAL A 37 -0.11 30.72 -4.79
C VAL A 37 -0.58 29.28 -4.58
N LEU A 38 -0.68 28.79 -3.34
CA LEU A 38 -1.27 27.48 -3.03
C LEU A 38 -2.74 27.36 -3.44
N ALA A 39 -3.50 28.47 -3.40
CA ALA A 39 -4.90 28.50 -3.82
C ALA A 39 -5.07 28.57 -5.35
N THR A 40 -4.21 29.33 -6.05
CA THR A 40 -4.34 29.61 -7.50
C THR A 40 -3.48 28.73 -8.40
N SER A 41 -2.36 28.23 -7.89
CA SER A 41 -1.29 27.55 -8.66
C SER A 41 -0.86 26.21 -8.05
N GLY A 42 -1.15 25.96 -6.77
CA GLY A 42 -0.87 24.70 -6.07
C GLY A 42 0.55 24.58 -5.51
N VAL A 43 0.84 23.41 -4.92
CA VAL A 43 2.08 23.13 -4.15
C VAL A 43 3.36 23.34 -4.96
N LEU A 44 3.38 22.94 -6.24
CA LEU A 44 4.58 22.98 -7.11
C LEU A 44 5.16 24.38 -7.33
N TYR A 45 4.38 25.45 -7.09
CA TYR A 45 4.77 26.84 -7.33
C TYR A 45 4.86 27.68 -6.04
N ALA A 46 4.39 27.17 -4.90
CA ALA A 46 4.33 27.90 -3.64
C ALA A 46 5.61 27.83 -2.80
N ASP A 47 6.56 26.97 -3.18
CA ASP A 47 7.86 26.82 -2.54
C ASP A 47 9.02 27.05 -3.52
N ASP A 48 10.24 27.04 -2.99
CA ASP A 48 11.45 27.18 -3.78
C ASP A 48 11.65 26.00 -4.77
N PRO A 49 11.93 26.27 -6.07
CA PRO A 49 12.15 25.24 -7.08
C PRO A 49 13.21 24.19 -6.73
N GLU A 50 14.29 24.55 -6.03
CA GLU A 50 15.34 23.61 -5.62
C GLU A 50 14.82 22.65 -4.52
N ARG A 51 13.91 23.12 -3.67
CA ARG A 51 13.26 22.28 -2.64
C ARG A 51 12.18 21.37 -3.23
N VAL A 52 11.37 21.87 -4.16
CA VAL A 52 10.45 21.04 -4.96
C VAL A 52 11.24 20.00 -5.76
N GLY A 53 12.40 20.37 -6.31
CA GLY A 53 13.45 19.47 -6.81
C GLY A 53 13.73 18.30 -5.88
N LYS A 54 14.21 18.61 -4.67
CA LYS A 54 14.63 17.60 -3.69
C LYS A 54 13.46 16.79 -3.12
N ARG A 55 12.23 17.34 -3.04
CA ARG A 55 11.03 16.60 -2.61
C ARG A 55 10.55 15.61 -3.67
N LEU A 56 10.43 16.03 -4.93
CA LEU A 56 10.03 15.13 -6.02
C LEU A 56 11.06 14.00 -6.21
N ALA A 57 12.36 14.31 -6.18
CA ALA A 57 13.42 13.29 -6.20
C ALA A 57 13.34 12.32 -5.01
N ARG A 58 12.97 12.78 -3.80
CA ARG A 58 12.76 11.92 -2.62
C ARG A 58 11.52 11.02 -2.75
N LEU A 59 10.52 11.44 -3.52
CA LEU A 59 9.30 10.70 -3.82
C LEU A 59 9.39 9.83 -5.10
N GLY A 60 10.54 9.80 -5.78
CA GLY A 60 10.72 9.07 -7.04
C GLY A 60 10.01 9.70 -8.25
N ALA A 61 9.61 10.97 -8.17
CA ALA A 61 8.87 11.68 -9.21
C ALA A 61 9.78 12.61 -10.04
N ASP A 62 9.59 12.63 -11.36
CA ASP A 62 10.39 13.43 -12.28
C ASP A 62 9.81 14.85 -12.53
N TRP A 63 10.73 15.81 -12.67
CA TRP A 63 10.47 17.20 -13.02
C TRP A 63 9.95 17.40 -14.44
N SER A 64 10.28 16.51 -15.39
CA SER A 64 9.75 16.60 -16.75
C SER A 64 8.22 16.46 -16.77
N LEU A 65 7.70 15.47 -16.05
CA LEU A 65 6.27 15.15 -15.93
C LEU A 65 5.49 16.27 -15.24
N ALA A 66 6.05 16.86 -14.17
CA ALA A 66 5.43 17.98 -13.46
C ALA A 66 5.21 19.23 -14.35
N ARG A 67 5.99 19.40 -15.42
CA ARG A 67 5.79 20.46 -16.43
C ARG A 67 4.94 20.04 -17.64
N ALA A 68 4.83 18.75 -17.94
CA ALA A 68 3.95 18.26 -19.02
C ALA A 68 2.47 18.59 -18.73
N ILE A 69 2.07 18.50 -17.46
CA ILE A 69 0.74 18.87 -16.94
C ILE A 69 0.35 20.32 -17.29
N GLU A 70 1.31 21.23 -17.55
CA GLU A 70 1.00 22.62 -17.91
C GLU A 70 0.58 22.82 -19.38
N ARG A 71 0.62 21.78 -20.23
CA ARG A 71 0.33 21.87 -21.68
C ARG A 71 -0.81 21.00 -22.20
N ALA A 72 -1.29 20.04 -21.42
CA ALA A 72 -2.50 19.28 -21.73
C ALA A 72 -3.24 18.88 -20.44
N PRO A 73 -4.59 18.91 -20.40
CA PRO A 73 -5.35 18.49 -19.25
C PRO A 73 -5.45 16.95 -19.20
N SER A 74 -4.59 16.33 -18.40
CA SER A 74 -4.61 14.90 -18.09
C SER A 74 -4.26 14.67 -16.61
N ASP A 75 -4.84 13.64 -16.00
CA ASP A 75 -4.73 13.38 -14.55
C ASP A 75 -3.29 13.20 -14.03
N PRO A 76 -3.04 13.54 -12.75
CA PRO A 76 -1.72 13.38 -12.13
C PRO A 76 -1.32 11.91 -11.96
N ALA A 77 -0.04 11.62 -12.18
CA ALA A 77 0.53 10.30 -11.91
C ALA A 77 0.50 9.96 -10.42
N ALA A 78 0.35 8.68 -10.10
CA ALA A 78 0.20 8.19 -8.73
C ALA A 78 1.53 8.17 -7.96
N THR A 79 1.94 9.31 -7.38
CA THR A 79 2.91 9.32 -6.28
C THR A 79 2.32 8.64 -5.06
N ALA A 80 2.99 7.62 -4.54
CA ALA A 80 2.57 6.92 -3.34
C ALA A 80 2.57 7.86 -2.12
N GLY A 81 1.40 8.10 -1.52
CA GLY A 81 1.24 8.74 -0.23
C GLY A 81 1.89 10.12 -0.08
N SER A 82 1.55 11.10 -0.92
CA SER A 82 1.89 12.52 -0.68
C SER A 82 0.75 13.43 -1.14
N THR A 83 0.27 14.26 -0.21
CA THR A 83 -0.91 15.15 -0.32
C THR A 83 -0.67 16.43 -1.15
N LEU A 84 0.00 16.31 -2.31
CA LEU A 84 0.34 17.43 -3.20
C LEU A 84 -0.92 18.09 -3.81
N SER A 85 -1.42 19.14 -3.16
CA SER A 85 -2.65 19.82 -3.61
C SER A 85 -2.40 20.66 -4.87
N LEU A 86 -3.08 20.30 -5.97
CA LEU A 86 -3.14 21.03 -7.23
C LEU A 86 -4.35 22.00 -7.24
N PRO A 87 -4.32 23.09 -8.03
CA PRO A 87 -5.37 24.11 -8.02
C PRO A 87 -6.59 23.69 -8.87
N PRO A 88 -7.82 24.10 -8.50
CA PRO A 88 -9.03 23.71 -9.25
C PRO A 88 -9.20 24.46 -10.59
N ASP A 89 -8.70 25.69 -10.70
CA ASP A 89 -9.17 26.66 -11.69
C ASP A 89 -8.50 26.57 -13.09
N ARG A 90 -7.91 25.42 -13.46
CA ARG A 90 -7.49 25.13 -14.86
C ARG A 90 -8.29 24.01 -15.54
N PHE A 91 -9.30 23.44 -14.89
CA PHE A 91 -10.22 22.49 -15.53
C PHE A 91 -11.46 23.23 -16.07
N GLY A 92 -11.72 23.06 -17.37
CA GLY A 92 -12.81 23.74 -18.07
C GLY A 92 -14.19 23.34 -17.53
N ARG A 93 -15.07 24.32 -17.31
CA ARG A 93 -16.43 24.11 -16.83
C ARG A 93 -17.36 23.54 -17.91
N GLU A 94 -17.34 22.24 -18.12
CA GLU A 94 -18.47 21.52 -18.72
C GLU A 94 -18.53 20.06 -18.23
N LEU A 95 -19.74 19.50 -18.13
CA LEU A 95 -20.08 18.17 -17.61
C LEU A 95 -19.68 17.87 -16.14
N LEU A 96 -20.51 18.31 -15.19
CA LEU A 96 -20.60 17.72 -13.84
C LEU A 96 -21.66 16.61 -13.81
N GLY A 97 -21.31 15.43 -13.29
CA GLY A 97 -22.10 14.20 -13.49
C GLY A 97 -22.32 13.28 -12.29
N LEU A 98 -21.99 13.70 -11.05
CA LEU A 98 -22.08 12.92 -9.79
C LEU A 98 -21.12 11.70 -9.78
N GLU A 99 -20.12 11.61 -8.92
CA GLU A 99 -20.13 12.01 -7.51
C GLU A 99 -19.57 13.41 -7.17
N ARG A 100 -19.62 13.76 -5.88
CA ARG A 100 -19.25 15.07 -5.34
C ARG A 100 -17.91 15.04 -4.62
N LEU A 101 -16.82 15.29 -5.35
CA LEU A 101 -15.56 15.73 -4.74
C LEU A 101 -15.74 17.16 -4.20
N ILE A 102 -16.16 17.30 -2.94
CA ILE A 102 -16.33 18.59 -2.26
C ILE A 102 -14.99 19.08 -1.73
N GLY A 103 -14.09 19.48 -2.64
CA GLY A 103 -12.80 20.09 -2.30
C GLY A 103 -11.60 19.18 -2.53
N ARG A 104 -10.82 18.93 -1.47
CA ARG A 104 -9.49 18.29 -1.54
C ARG A 104 -9.61 16.77 -1.78
N ASN A 105 -8.56 16.19 -2.37
CA ASN A 105 -8.38 14.75 -2.44
C ASN A 105 -7.50 14.29 -1.27
N ASP A 106 -8.13 13.82 -0.20
CA ASP A 106 -7.47 13.38 1.04
C ASP A 106 -7.36 11.83 1.11
N LEU A 107 -7.50 11.12 -0.03
CA LEU A 107 -7.46 9.66 -0.10
C LEU A 107 -6.04 9.11 0.15
N THR A 108 -5.88 8.34 1.23
CA THR A 108 -4.59 7.77 1.66
C THR A 108 -4.74 6.25 1.90
N PRO A 109 -3.77 5.39 1.52
CA PRO A 109 -3.88 3.93 1.73
C PRO A 109 -4.00 3.53 3.20
N VAL A 110 -4.67 2.40 3.50
CA VAL A 110 -4.84 1.91 4.89
C VAL A 110 -3.49 1.69 5.61
N ALA A 111 -2.47 1.23 4.89
CA ALA A 111 -1.11 1.05 5.41
C ALA A 111 -0.52 2.30 6.08
N PHE A 112 -0.90 3.51 5.66
CA PHE A 112 -0.48 4.76 6.32
C PHE A 112 -0.94 4.83 7.78
N LEU A 113 -2.09 4.26 8.13
CA LEU A 113 -2.55 4.19 9.52
C LEU A 113 -1.79 3.12 10.32
N GLU A 114 -1.38 2.03 9.67
CA GLU A 114 -0.58 0.95 10.29
C GLU A 114 0.84 1.43 10.57
N GLU A 115 1.48 2.07 9.59
CA GLU A 115 2.75 2.80 9.75
C GLU A 115 2.62 3.90 10.81
N GLY A 116 1.50 4.63 10.84
CA GLY A 116 1.21 5.61 11.88
C GLY A 116 1.10 5.03 13.28
N VAL A 117 0.51 3.84 13.44
CA VAL A 117 0.50 3.09 14.71
C VAL A 117 1.93 2.71 15.12
N LEU A 118 2.78 2.28 14.18
CA LEU A 118 4.20 1.98 14.45
C LEU A 118 4.97 3.24 14.85
N ALA A 119 4.84 4.34 14.10
CA ALA A 119 5.46 5.63 14.40
C ALA A 119 4.96 6.26 15.72
N ALA A 120 3.73 5.95 16.13
CA ALA A 120 3.18 6.38 17.42
C ALA A 120 3.71 5.59 18.63
N ARG A 121 4.29 4.38 18.47
CA ARG A 121 4.85 3.58 19.58
C ARG A 121 5.93 4.31 20.39
N PRO A 122 6.99 4.88 19.78
CA PRO A 122 8.05 5.60 20.49
C PRO A 122 7.65 6.98 21.04
N VAL A 123 6.38 7.40 20.92
CA VAL A 123 5.86 8.66 21.46
C VAL A 123 5.17 8.43 22.81
N GLY A 124 5.49 9.27 23.80
CA GLY A 124 4.97 9.16 25.16
C GLY A 124 4.74 10.51 25.85
N ARG A 125 3.92 10.49 26.91
CA ARG A 125 3.58 11.68 27.70
C ARG A 125 4.63 11.93 28.77
N ILE A 126 5.26 13.10 28.76
CA ILE A 126 6.13 13.56 29.83
C ILE A 126 5.26 14.15 30.95
N THR A 127 5.52 13.75 32.19
CA THR A 127 4.92 14.34 33.40
C THR A 127 6.00 15.04 34.21
N VAL A 128 5.92 16.37 34.27
CA VAL A 128 6.94 17.22 34.90
C VAL A 128 6.58 17.44 36.37
N ARG A 129 7.39 16.91 37.30
CA ARG A 129 7.09 16.95 38.74
C ARG A 129 7.86 18.06 39.46
N GLY A 130 7.13 19.06 39.97
CA GLY A 130 7.69 20.14 40.78
C GLY A 130 6.76 21.35 40.98
N PRO A 131 7.24 22.45 41.58
CA PRO A 131 6.49 23.69 41.73
C PRO A 131 6.22 24.34 40.36
N GLY A 132 5.00 24.21 39.86
CA GLY A 132 4.67 24.58 38.47
C GLY A 132 4.86 23.45 37.46
N GLY A 133 4.79 22.19 37.91
CA GLY A 133 4.75 21.01 37.05
C GLY A 133 3.53 20.98 36.11
N GLY A 134 3.63 20.14 35.08
CA GLY A 134 2.66 20.05 33.98
C GLY A 134 2.94 18.84 33.08
N HIS A 135 2.41 18.89 31.85
CA HIS A 135 2.52 17.82 30.87
C HIS A 135 3.13 18.29 29.56
N GLY A 136 3.81 17.39 28.88
CA GLY A 136 4.32 17.58 27.52
C GLY A 136 4.37 16.25 26.78
N THR A 137 4.81 16.29 25.53
CA THR A 137 5.07 15.13 24.69
C THR A 137 6.57 14.96 24.48
N GLY A 138 7.02 13.73 24.27
CA GLY A 138 8.39 13.45 23.81
C GLY A 138 8.46 12.10 23.11
N PHE A 139 9.54 11.87 22.37
CA PHE A 139 9.69 10.67 21.56
C PHE A 139 11.13 10.13 21.53
N LEU A 140 11.26 8.81 21.44
CA LEU A 140 12.55 8.12 21.39
C LEU A 140 13.23 8.32 20.04
N VAL A 141 14.49 8.74 20.06
CA VAL A 141 15.35 9.00 18.88
C VAL A 141 16.59 8.10 18.85
N SER A 142 16.92 7.47 19.97
CA SER A 142 17.97 6.45 20.12
C SER A 142 17.43 5.25 20.91
N SER A 143 18.25 4.21 21.11
CA SER A 143 17.99 3.11 22.06
C SER A 143 17.73 3.58 23.50
N ALA A 144 18.16 4.80 23.85
CA ALA A 144 18.11 5.34 25.21
C ALA A 144 17.73 6.83 25.29
N LEU A 145 17.78 7.62 24.20
CA LEU A 145 17.51 9.06 24.24
C LEU A 145 16.09 9.44 23.79
N LEU A 146 15.46 10.31 24.58
CA LEU A 146 14.17 10.97 24.33
C LEU A 146 14.40 12.42 23.91
N LEU A 147 13.71 12.88 22.87
CA LEU A 147 13.66 14.27 22.41
C LEU A 147 12.32 14.93 22.84
N THR A 148 12.39 16.16 23.32
CA THR A 148 11.25 17.06 23.66
C THR A 148 11.72 18.53 23.60
N ASN A 149 10.95 19.49 24.10
CA ASN A 149 11.34 20.91 24.13
C ASN A 149 12.17 21.32 25.37
N HIS A 150 12.91 22.43 25.25
CA HIS A 150 13.57 23.07 26.39
C HIS A 150 12.55 23.58 27.41
N HIS A 151 11.46 24.23 26.98
CA HIS A 151 10.46 24.75 27.90
C HIS A 151 9.70 23.63 28.66
N VAL A 152 9.69 22.40 28.13
CA VAL A 152 9.12 21.20 28.79
C VAL A 152 10.12 20.61 29.80
N LEU A 153 11.39 20.45 29.44
CA LEU A 153 12.47 19.99 30.32
C LEU A 153 13.64 20.98 30.32
N GLY A 154 13.58 22.00 31.18
CA GLY A 154 14.50 23.14 31.14
C GLY A 154 15.88 22.89 31.77
N GLY A 155 16.06 21.77 32.48
CA GLY A 155 17.33 21.44 33.13
C GLY A 155 17.35 20.07 33.82
N GLN A 156 18.55 19.63 34.20
CA GLN A 156 18.79 18.28 34.75
C GLN A 156 17.97 17.98 36.01
N GLU A 157 17.84 18.93 36.94
CA GLU A 157 17.01 18.74 38.14
C GLU A 157 15.53 18.49 37.84
N GLU A 158 15.01 19.13 36.80
CA GLU A 158 13.62 18.96 36.39
C GLU A 158 13.43 17.61 35.70
N ALA A 159 14.32 17.28 34.77
CA ALA A 159 14.35 15.97 34.14
C ALA A 159 14.45 14.83 35.16
N ALA A 160 15.33 14.93 36.16
CA ALA A 160 15.55 13.88 37.18
C ALA A 160 14.34 13.63 38.09
N ARG A 161 13.39 14.58 38.17
CA ARG A 161 12.12 14.40 38.89
C ARG A 161 10.97 13.99 37.98
N SER A 162 11.17 14.00 36.67
CA SER A 162 10.14 13.80 35.65
C SER A 162 10.17 12.39 35.08
N GLU A 163 9.06 11.98 34.47
CA GLU A 163 8.85 10.63 33.94
C GLU A 163 8.19 10.69 32.57
N VAL A 164 8.42 9.67 31.73
CA VAL A 164 7.76 9.49 30.43
C VAL A 164 6.88 8.24 30.44
N ALA A 165 5.65 8.38 29.96
CA ALA A 165 4.66 7.31 29.90
C ALA A 165 4.36 6.91 28.44
N PHE A 166 4.87 5.76 28.02
CA PHE A 166 4.58 5.18 26.70
C PHE A 166 3.33 4.30 26.76
N GLY A 167 2.61 4.20 25.63
CA GLY A 167 1.33 3.48 25.57
C GLY A 167 0.20 4.11 26.38
N PHE A 168 0.32 5.37 26.80
CA PHE A 168 -0.77 6.12 27.45
C PHE A 168 -1.81 6.56 26.41
N GLN A 169 -2.67 5.63 26.01
CA GLN A 169 -3.66 5.81 24.95
C GLN A 169 -4.85 4.89 25.20
N ASP A 170 -5.97 5.17 24.54
CA ASP A 170 -7.15 4.30 24.60
C ASP A 170 -6.99 3.12 23.61
N GLY A 171 -7.58 1.97 23.97
CA GLY A 171 -7.67 0.80 23.10
C GLY A 171 -8.86 0.88 22.16
N VAL A 172 -8.97 -0.09 21.24
CA VAL A 172 -10.02 -0.15 20.21
C VAL A 172 -11.46 -0.11 20.78
N GLY A 173 -11.66 -0.62 22.00
CA GLY A 173 -12.94 -0.55 22.73
C GLY A 173 -13.17 0.72 23.56
N GLY A 174 -12.35 1.77 23.41
CA GLY A 174 -12.47 3.04 24.15
C GLY A 174 -12.06 2.97 25.64
N GLY A 175 -11.53 1.84 26.10
CA GLY A 175 -10.96 1.71 27.45
C GLY A 175 -9.46 2.06 27.48
N PRO A 176 -8.94 2.70 28.54
CA PRO A 176 -7.55 3.13 28.61
C PRO A 176 -6.58 1.94 28.71
N LEU A 177 -5.50 1.97 27.93
CA LEU A 177 -4.39 1.03 28.07
C LEU A 177 -3.52 1.39 29.28
N VAL A 178 -2.86 0.39 29.86
CA VAL A 178 -2.03 0.60 31.07
C VAL A 178 -0.61 1.02 30.67
N PRO A 179 -0.21 2.29 30.86
CA PRO A 179 1.03 2.82 30.31
C PRO A 179 2.27 2.21 30.98
N ALA A 180 3.35 2.09 30.21
CA ALA A 180 4.68 1.82 30.76
C ALA A 180 5.36 3.15 31.09
N VAL A 181 5.71 3.33 32.37
CA VAL A 181 6.27 4.57 32.89
C VAL A 181 7.76 4.38 33.16
N PHE A 182 8.58 5.29 32.65
CA PHE A 182 10.03 5.27 32.75
C PHE A 182 10.55 6.56 33.39
N GLY A 183 11.52 6.43 34.29
CA GLY A 183 12.27 7.59 34.82
C GLY A 183 13.23 8.14 33.78
N LEU A 184 13.45 9.46 33.82
CA LEU A 184 14.48 10.13 33.02
C LEU A 184 15.81 10.15 33.78
N GLU A 185 16.92 9.99 33.07
CA GLU A 185 18.27 9.82 33.61
C GLU A 185 19.24 10.89 33.10
N PRO A 186 19.00 12.18 33.39
CA PRO A 186 19.83 13.29 32.91
C PRO A 186 21.31 13.20 33.32
N GLN A 187 21.62 12.45 34.37
CA GLN A 187 22.97 12.13 34.82
C GLN A 187 23.78 11.25 33.84
N ARG A 188 23.11 10.50 32.95
CA ARG A 188 23.75 9.74 31.85
C ARG A 188 23.85 10.59 30.59
N PHE A 189 22.77 11.28 30.25
CA PHE A 189 22.72 12.22 29.14
C PHE A 189 21.66 13.29 29.38
N PHE A 190 22.07 14.56 29.32
CA PHE A 190 21.15 15.69 29.18
C PHE A 190 21.79 16.79 28.34
N VAL A 191 21.06 17.24 27.33
CA VAL A 191 21.39 18.34 26.43
C VAL A 191 20.16 19.22 26.30
N THR A 192 20.34 20.54 26.26
CA THR A 192 19.24 21.47 26.01
C THR A 192 19.73 22.72 25.26
N ASP A 193 18.90 23.26 24.38
CA ASP A 193 19.12 24.49 23.61
C ASP A 193 17.86 25.35 23.71
N GLU A 194 17.98 26.53 24.34
CA GLU A 194 16.90 27.51 24.55
C GLU A 194 16.49 28.21 23.24
N ARG A 195 17.42 28.36 22.29
CA ARG A 195 17.24 29.09 21.02
C ARG A 195 16.49 28.25 19.98
N LEU A 196 16.77 26.95 19.95
CA LEU A 196 16.06 25.95 19.14
C LEU A 196 14.99 25.19 19.96
N ASP A 197 14.75 25.58 21.20
CA ASP A 197 13.77 25.00 22.13
C ASP A 197 13.70 23.46 22.08
N PHE A 198 14.84 22.79 22.30
CA PHE A 198 14.89 21.33 22.39
C PHE A 198 15.67 20.86 23.61
N SER A 199 15.30 19.68 24.10
CA SER A 199 16.03 18.91 25.12
C SER A 199 16.13 17.45 24.69
N LEU A 200 17.34 16.88 24.77
CA LEU A 200 17.55 15.43 24.73
C LEU A 200 17.93 14.94 26.12
N VAL A 201 17.32 13.83 26.54
CA VAL A 201 17.56 13.22 27.85
C VAL A 201 17.61 11.70 27.74
N ALA A 202 18.48 11.05 28.50
CA ALA A 202 18.46 9.59 28.61
C ALA A 202 17.21 9.10 29.39
N VAL A 203 16.72 7.93 29.03
CA VAL A 203 15.62 7.24 29.70
C VAL A 203 16.15 5.96 30.34
N ALA A 204 15.59 5.60 31.49
CA ALA A 204 15.89 4.33 32.14
C ALA A 204 15.61 3.14 31.18
N PRO A 205 16.49 2.13 31.09
CA PRO A 205 16.31 1.01 30.17
C PRO A 205 15.13 0.09 30.56
N ARG A 206 14.61 0.22 31.79
CA ARG A 206 13.43 -0.48 32.30
C ARG A 206 12.43 0.49 32.94
N GLY A 207 11.15 0.21 32.74
CA GLY A 207 10.03 0.93 33.35
C GLY A 207 9.76 0.49 34.79
N LEU A 208 8.85 1.20 35.46
CA LEU A 208 8.50 1.00 36.86
C LEU A 208 7.90 -0.39 37.18
N ARG A 209 7.44 -1.15 36.17
CA ARG A 209 6.99 -2.55 36.31
C ARG A 209 7.91 -3.54 35.59
N GLY A 210 9.11 -3.09 35.20
CA GLY A 210 10.15 -3.90 34.54
C GLY A 210 10.10 -3.92 33.02
N GLU A 211 9.19 -3.16 32.38
CA GLU A 211 9.02 -3.09 30.93
C GLU A 211 10.32 -2.66 30.23
N ALA A 212 10.75 -3.32 29.16
CA ALA A 212 11.96 -2.94 28.44
C ALA A 212 11.71 -1.76 27.49
N LEU A 213 12.54 -0.71 27.59
CA LEU A 213 12.41 0.51 26.77
C LEU A 213 12.44 0.21 25.26
N ALA A 214 13.29 -0.72 24.85
CA ALA A 214 13.46 -1.14 23.45
C ALA A 214 12.18 -1.70 22.79
N SER A 215 11.16 -2.11 23.57
CA SER A 215 9.89 -2.60 23.02
C SER A 215 9.04 -1.50 22.37
N TYR A 216 9.37 -0.22 22.60
CA TYR A 216 8.71 0.94 21.99
C TYR A 216 9.36 1.41 20.68
N GLY A 217 10.54 0.89 20.31
CA GLY A 217 11.27 1.31 19.11
C GLY A 217 11.85 2.72 19.23
N ARG A 218 12.19 3.34 18.09
CA ARG A 218 12.66 4.73 17.99
C ARG A 218 12.27 5.35 16.64
N LEU A 219 12.20 6.67 16.59
CA LEU A 219 12.05 7.42 15.34
C LEU A 219 13.44 7.78 14.79
N ALA A 220 13.75 7.32 13.58
CA ALA A 220 14.97 7.71 12.89
C ALA A 220 14.89 9.19 12.49
N LEU A 221 15.93 9.96 12.82
CA LEU A 221 16.04 11.36 12.42
C LEU A 221 16.94 11.50 11.19
N SER A 222 16.63 12.47 10.33
CA SER A 222 17.39 12.70 9.09
C SER A 222 17.65 14.18 8.87
N GLU A 223 18.91 14.52 8.57
CA GLU A 223 19.33 15.86 8.13
C GLU A 223 18.95 16.16 6.67
N ALA A 224 18.58 15.13 5.90
CA ALA A 224 18.40 15.22 4.46
C ALA A 224 17.43 16.34 4.04
N PRO A 225 17.74 17.10 2.97
CA PRO A 225 16.81 18.07 2.42
C PRO A 225 15.67 17.38 1.67
N GLY A 226 14.59 18.12 1.39
CA GLY A 226 13.47 17.61 0.59
C GLY A 226 12.50 16.67 1.32
N LYS A 227 12.45 16.71 2.67
CA LYS A 227 11.46 15.92 3.45
C LYS A 227 10.04 16.51 3.45
N VAL A 228 9.88 17.81 3.16
CA VAL A 228 8.58 18.51 3.09
C VAL A 228 8.70 19.79 2.25
N VAL A 229 7.58 20.22 1.66
CA VAL A 229 7.43 21.50 0.95
C VAL A 229 6.23 22.30 1.45
N ILE A 230 6.19 23.60 1.13
CA ILE A 230 5.05 24.48 1.45
C ILE A 230 3.77 23.96 0.77
N GLY A 231 2.73 23.73 1.56
CA GLY A 231 1.43 23.24 1.11
C GLY A 231 1.23 21.73 1.12
N GLU A 232 2.21 20.96 1.58
CA GLU A 232 2.06 19.53 1.92
C GLU A 232 1.43 19.36 3.33
N SER A 233 0.76 18.23 3.59
CA SER A 233 0.25 17.90 4.93
C SER A 233 1.34 17.35 5.84
N VAL A 234 1.13 17.48 7.16
CA VAL A 234 2.03 17.00 8.21
C VAL A 234 1.24 16.38 9.37
N ASN A 235 1.65 15.20 9.80
CA ASN A 235 0.90 14.38 10.76
C ASN A 235 1.51 14.53 12.16
N ILE A 236 0.70 14.63 13.22
CA ILE A 236 1.19 14.97 14.57
C ILE A 236 0.64 13.99 15.61
N VAL A 237 1.53 13.23 16.26
CA VAL A 237 1.21 12.33 17.38
C VAL A 237 1.50 13.07 18.69
N GLN A 238 0.48 13.28 19.52
CA GLN A 238 0.53 14.26 20.61
C GLN A 238 -0.27 13.84 21.87
N HIS A 239 0.08 14.42 23.02
CA HIS A 239 -0.70 14.34 24.26
C HIS A 239 -1.33 15.71 24.63
N PRO A 240 -2.35 16.17 23.89
CA PRO A 240 -3.01 17.45 24.17
C PRO A 240 -3.59 17.44 25.59
N ARG A 241 -3.39 18.52 26.35
CA ARG A 241 -3.68 18.65 27.79
C ARG A 241 -3.07 17.59 28.71
N GLY A 242 -2.19 16.72 28.20
CA GLY A 242 -1.73 15.51 28.90
C GLY A 242 -2.74 14.35 28.88
N GLU A 243 -3.76 14.41 28.02
CA GLU A 243 -4.76 13.37 27.77
C GLU A 243 -4.14 12.10 27.10
N PRO A 244 -4.91 11.00 26.96
CA PRO A 244 -4.53 9.87 26.12
C PRO A 244 -4.07 10.32 24.72
N LYS A 245 -3.11 9.58 24.14
CA LYS A 245 -2.44 9.91 22.88
C LYS A 245 -3.45 10.11 21.75
N GLN A 246 -3.33 11.25 21.06
CA GLN A 246 -4.16 11.65 19.93
C GLN A 246 -3.29 11.92 18.70
N LEU A 247 -3.91 11.85 17.51
CA LEU A 247 -3.24 11.98 16.22
C LEU A 247 -4.00 12.99 15.34
N ALA A 248 -3.31 14.03 14.86
CA ALA A 248 -3.87 14.99 13.91
C ALA A 248 -3.53 14.59 12.47
N LEU A 249 -4.57 14.29 11.67
CA LEU A 249 -4.51 13.89 10.25
C LEU A 249 -5.28 14.83 9.29
N ARG A 250 -5.91 15.89 9.80
CA ARG A 250 -6.81 16.77 9.03
C ARG A 250 -6.50 18.23 9.32
N ASP A 251 -6.73 19.08 8.31
CA ASP A 251 -6.40 20.52 8.28
C ASP A 251 -5.00 20.84 8.85
N ASN A 252 -4.05 20.00 8.45
CA ASN A 252 -2.73 19.83 9.03
C ASN A 252 -1.60 20.25 8.06
N ARG A 253 -1.70 21.44 7.45
CA ARG A 253 -0.93 21.83 6.25
C ARG A 253 0.24 22.78 6.53
N VAL A 254 1.41 22.56 5.88
CA VAL A 254 2.54 23.51 5.92
C VAL A 254 2.21 24.81 5.17
N VAL A 255 2.48 25.95 5.79
CA VAL A 255 2.24 27.30 5.23
C VAL A 255 3.51 28.15 5.06
N ASP A 256 4.60 27.81 5.74
CA ASP A 256 5.92 28.41 5.50
C ASP A 256 7.07 27.51 5.96
N VAL A 257 8.25 27.74 5.37
CA VAL A 257 9.51 27.19 5.86
C VAL A 257 10.49 28.33 6.08
N LEU A 258 10.92 28.52 7.32
CA LEU A 258 11.96 29.45 7.74
C LEU A 258 13.30 28.70 7.82
N ASP A 259 14.39 29.41 8.07
CA ASP A 259 15.71 28.77 8.22
C ASP A 259 15.73 27.74 9.35
N ASP A 260 15.20 28.08 10.52
CA ASP A 260 15.19 27.19 11.69
C ASP A 260 13.82 26.56 12.01
N PHE A 261 12.73 27.14 11.49
CA PHE A 261 11.36 26.80 11.88
C PHE A 261 10.48 26.41 10.69
N LEU A 262 9.39 25.71 10.98
CA LEU A 262 8.32 25.30 10.07
C LEU A 262 7.01 25.91 10.57
N HIS A 263 6.29 26.65 9.74
CA HIS A 263 4.93 27.11 10.06
C HIS A 263 3.91 26.20 9.39
N TYR A 264 2.93 25.73 10.16
CA TYR A 264 1.86 24.87 9.67
C TYR A 264 0.54 25.12 10.41
N GLU A 265 -0.56 24.82 9.75
CA GLU A 265 -1.90 24.73 10.34
C GLU A 265 -2.07 23.29 10.86
N SER A 266 -2.71 23.12 12.02
CA SER A 266 -3.10 21.81 12.63
C SER A 266 -3.76 22.07 13.99
N ASP A 267 -4.61 21.17 14.48
CA ASP A 267 -5.15 21.21 15.83
C ASP A 267 -4.08 20.80 16.87
N THR A 268 -3.68 21.75 17.72
CA THR A 268 -2.75 21.55 18.85
C THR A 268 -3.30 22.23 20.10
N GLN A 269 -2.87 21.77 21.28
CA GLN A 269 -3.36 22.27 22.58
C GLN A 269 -2.23 22.23 23.62
N PRO A 270 -2.36 22.90 24.79
CA PRO A 270 -1.31 22.91 25.81
C PRO A 270 -0.88 21.48 26.18
N GLY A 271 0.41 21.16 26.14
CA GLY A 271 0.93 19.79 26.34
C GLY A 271 1.23 19.01 25.04
N SER A 272 0.81 19.51 23.87
CA SER A 272 1.31 19.06 22.57
C SER A 272 2.82 19.37 22.39
N SER A 273 3.38 20.32 23.14
CA SER A 273 4.81 20.66 23.14
C SER A 273 5.71 19.42 23.19
N GLY A 274 6.66 19.33 22.26
CA GLY A 274 7.62 18.23 22.14
C GLY A 274 7.14 17.06 21.28
N SER A 275 5.98 17.19 20.63
CA SER A 275 5.46 16.18 19.69
C SER A 275 6.30 16.11 18.40
N PRO A 276 6.50 14.92 17.82
CA PRO A 276 7.03 14.78 16.48
C PRO A 276 5.99 15.26 15.45
N VAL A 277 6.46 16.04 14.48
CA VAL A 277 5.71 16.43 13.28
C VAL A 277 6.27 15.61 12.12
N PHE A 278 5.42 14.81 11.49
CA PHE A 278 5.76 13.88 10.42
C PHE A 278 5.35 14.40 9.05
N ASN A 279 5.96 13.91 7.97
CA ASN A 279 5.35 13.95 6.62
C ASN A 279 4.45 12.72 6.39
N ASP A 280 3.91 12.57 5.18
CA ASP A 280 3.05 11.44 4.80
C ASP A 280 3.80 10.09 4.66
N GLN A 281 5.14 10.07 4.76
CA GLN A 281 5.97 8.84 4.84
C GLN A 281 6.49 8.60 6.27
N TRP A 282 5.85 9.19 7.29
CA TRP A 282 6.22 9.09 8.71
C TRP A 282 7.67 9.47 9.05
N GLU A 283 8.31 10.31 8.23
CA GLU A 283 9.60 10.92 8.53
C GLU A 283 9.42 12.12 9.46
N VAL A 284 10.19 12.24 10.55
CA VAL A 284 10.12 13.42 11.42
C VAL A 284 10.71 14.64 10.70
N VAL A 285 9.87 15.63 10.40
CA VAL A 285 10.25 16.88 9.72
C VAL A 285 10.52 18.02 10.70
N ALA A 286 9.73 18.11 11.77
CA ALA A 286 9.88 19.12 12.83
C ALA A 286 9.55 18.56 14.23
N LEU A 287 10.01 19.29 15.24
CA LEU A 287 9.60 19.17 16.64
C LEU A 287 8.57 20.27 16.93
N HIS A 288 7.32 19.93 17.24
CA HIS A 288 6.35 20.95 17.63
C HIS A 288 6.79 21.63 18.92
N HIS A 289 6.76 22.97 18.95
CA HIS A 289 7.33 23.73 20.07
C HIS A 289 6.52 24.95 20.49
N SER A 290 5.68 25.51 19.62
CA SER A 290 4.82 26.64 19.98
C SER A 290 3.58 26.72 19.08
N ALA A 291 2.45 27.13 19.65
CA ALA A 291 1.37 27.70 18.87
C ALA A 291 1.60 29.21 18.70
N VAL A 292 1.30 29.77 17.53
CA VAL A 292 1.50 31.18 17.24
C VAL A 292 0.22 31.95 17.65
N PRO A 293 0.30 32.94 18.55
CA PRO A 293 -0.89 33.67 19.00
C PRO A 293 -1.34 34.74 17.99
N ARG A 294 -2.65 35.00 17.95
CA ARG A 294 -3.21 36.24 17.40
C ARG A 294 -2.67 37.41 18.20
N THR A 295 -2.44 38.52 17.52
CA THR A 295 -1.86 39.72 18.10
C THR A 295 -2.60 40.95 17.60
N ASP A 296 -2.61 42.01 18.42
CA ASP A 296 -3.02 43.33 17.95
C ASP A 296 -1.96 43.98 17.04
N GLU A 297 -2.26 45.18 16.56
CA GLU A 297 -1.36 46.03 15.77
C GLU A 297 -0.06 46.41 16.50
N GLN A 298 -0.02 46.27 17.84
CA GLN A 298 1.16 46.50 18.66
C GLN A 298 1.94 45.21 18.96
N GLY A 299 1.54 44.07 18.36
CA GLY A 299 2.18 42.77 18.52
C GLY A 299 1.90 42.08 19.85
N ARG A 300 0.94 42.55 20.66
CA ARG A 300 0.58 41.95 21.96
C ARG A 300 -0.38 40.79 21.75
N PRO A 301 -0.20 39.64 22.43
CA PRO A 301 -1.11 38.50 22.28
C PRO A 301 -2.57 38.83 22.63
N LEU A 302 -3.51 38.24 21.90
CA LEU A 302 -4.96 38.42 22.09
C LEU A 302 -5.62 37.15 22.63
N SER A 303 -6.60 37.30 23.51
CA SER A 303 -7.46 36.21 23.97
C SER A 303 -8.59 35.91 22.98
N VAL A 304 -9.28 34.79 23.18
CA VAL A 304 -10.39 34.32 22.32
C VAL A 304 -11.56 35.33 22.26
N ASP A 305 -11.72 36.15 23.29
CA ASP A 305 -12.67 37.27 23.35
C ASP A 305 -12.19 38.56 22.64
N GLY A 306 -10.99 38.58 22.07
CA GLY A 306 -10.40 39.72 21.37
C GLY A 306 -9.76 40.77 22.29
N THR A 307 -9.70 40.56 23.60
CA THR A 307 -8.95 41.45 24.52
C THR A 307 -7.46 41.08 24.55
N VAL A 308 -6.61 41.93 25.16
CA VAL A 308 -5.16 41.64 25.27
C VAL A 308 -4.93 40.60 26.37
N TRP A 309 -4.40 39.45 25.98
CA TRP A 309 -4.15 38.31 26.88
C TRP A 309 -2.96 38.58 27.80
N GLN A 310 -3.06 38.13 29.04
CA GLN A 310 -1.96 38.16 30.02
C GLN A 310 -1.74 36.77 30.65
N PRO A 311 -0.52 36.45 31.14
CA PRO A 311 -0.17 35.10 31.59
C PRO A 311 -1.03 34.54 32.74
N ASP A 312 -1.65 35.40 33.54
CA ASP A 312 -2.59 35.03 34.60
C ASP A 312 -3.98 34.60 34.07
N MET A 313 -4.33 34.99 32.84
CA MET A 313 -5.62 34.64 32.22
C MET A 313 -5.74 33.15 31.87
N GLY A 314 -4.62 32.44 31.78
CA GLY A 314 -4.52 31.04 31.39
C GLY A 314 -4.43 30.84 29.87
N GLU A 315 -3.57 29.92 29.45
CA GLU A 315 -3.30 29.59 28.04
C GLU A 315 -4.55 29.14 27.27
N ALA A 316 -5.50 28.48 27.94
CA ALA A 316 -6.78 28.08 27.34
C ALA A 316 -7.68 29.26 26.89
N ARG A 317 -7.33 30.51 27.24
CA ARG A 317 -7.98 31.73 26.73
C ARG A 317 -7.18 32.46 25.66
N LEU A 318 -5.98 32.01 25.30
CA LEU A 318 -5.14 32.61 24.26
C LEU A 318 -5.69 32.23 22.88
N ALA A 319 -5.83 33.21 21.97
CA ALA A 319 -6.33 32.95 20.61
C ALA A 319 -5.16 32.61 19.67
N TRP A 320 -5.25 31.48 18.98
CA TRP A 320 -4.19 30.99 18.08
C TRP A 320 -4.43 31.34 16.60
N LYS A 321 -3.37 31.36 15.79
CA LYS A 321 -3.42 31.61 14.32
C LYS A 321 -2.64 30.62 13.45
N ALA A 322 -1.67 29.90 14.00
CA ALA A 322 -0.89 28.86 13.32
C ALA A 322 -0.08 28.06 14.37
N ASN A 323 0.68 27.06 13.94
CA ASN A 323 1.70 26.39 14.74
C ASN A 323 3.12 26.71 14.23
N GLU A 324 4.10 26.58 15.11
CA GLU A 324 5.52 26.62 14.80
C GLU A 324 6.21 25.34 15.32
N GLY A 325 7.05 24.74 14.48
CA GLY A 325 7.88 23.58 14.81
C GLY A 325 9.33 23.81 14.44
N VAL A 326 10.27 23.38 15.28
CA VAL A 326 11.71 23.48 15.02
C VAL A 326 12.12 22.41 14.03
N ARG A 327 12.83 22.77 12.95
CA ARG A 327 13.21 21.84 11.89
C ARG A 327 14.22 20.81 12.42
N ILE A 328 13.95 19.51 12.22
CA ILE A 328 14.81 18.42 12.73
C ILE A 328 16.26 18.53 12.23
N SER A 329 16.50 19.00 11.01
CA SER A 329 17.85 19.21 10.48
C SER A 329 18.64 20.34 11.16
N ARG A 330 18.01 21.17 12.01
CA ARG A 330 18.70 22.11 12.91
C ARG A 330 18.97 21.53 14.29
N VAL A 331 18.05 20.71 14.82
CA VAL A 331 18.28 19.95 16.06
C VAL A 331 19.49 19.03 15.88
N LEU A 332 19.55 18.28 14.78
CA LEU A 332 20.69 17.42 14.43
C LEU A 332 21.99 18.22 14.20
N GLY A 333 21.94 19.32 13.43
CA GLY A 333 23.12 20.17 13.23
C GLY A 333 23.64 20.81 14.53
N ALA A 334 22.76 21.15 15.47
CA ALA A 334 23.14 21.62 16.80
C ALA A 334 23.78 20.49 17.64
N LEU A 335 23.22 19.28 17.62
CA LEU A 335 23.82 18.09 18.25
C LEU A 335 25.19 17.75 17.65
N HIS A 336 25.37 17.90 16.34
CA HIS A 336 26.64 17.65 15.66
C HIS A 336 27.72 18.68 16.05
N ALA A 337 27.34 19.93 16.28
CA ALA A 337 28.24 20.97 16.79
C ALA A 337 28.70 20.75 18.24
N MET A 338 28.03 19.88 19.00
CA MET A 338 28.47 19.53 20.36
C MET A 338 29.68 18.60 20.31
N SER A 339 30.63 18.79 21.24
CA SER A 339 31.78 17.89 21.43
C SER A 339 31.77 17.23 22.82
N PRO A 340 30.79 16.36 23.14
CA PRO A 340 30.81 15.56 24.37
C PRO A 340 31.92 14.51 24.34
N GLY A 341 32.29 13.99 25.52
CA GLY A 341 33.21 12.85 25.67
C GLY A 341 32.53 11.63 26.31
N GLY A 342 33.22 10.49 26.31
CA GLY A 342 32.81 9.30 27.07
C GLY A 342 31.49 8.67 26.60
N GLU A 343 30.66 8.23 27.56
CA GLU A 343 29.32 7.67 27.30
C GLU A 343 28.41 8.67 26.57
N THR A 344 28.49 9.95 26.93
CA THR A 344 27.70 11.02 26.33
C THR A 344 27.98 11.19 24.83
N ALA A 345 29.21 10.93 24.36
CA ALA A 345 29.49 10.89 22.93
C ALA A 345 28.77 9.72 22.24
N ARG A 346 28.88 8.51 22.78
CA ARG A 346 28.23 7.31 22.21
C ARG A 346 26.72 7.45 22.12
N LEU A 347 26.08 7.93 23.20
CA LEU A 347 24.63 8.15 23.25
C LEU A 347 24.16 9.22 22.25
N ARG A 348 24.95 10.28 22.02
CA ARG A 348 24.70 11.24 20.93
C ARG A 348 24.78 10.55 19.57
N ASP A 349 25.81 9.73 19.36
CA ASP A 349 26.10 9.12 18.06
C ASP A 349 25.02 8.10 17.64
N GLU A 350 24.35 7.44 18.60
CA GLU A 350 23.16 6.61 18.33
C GLU A 350 22.02 7.36 17.62
N VAL A 351 21.88 8.67 17.81
CA VAL A 351 20.83 9.50 17.18
C VAL A 351 21.05 9.63 15.67
N PHE A 352 22.30 9.49 15.21
CA PHE A 352 22.68 9.54 13.80
C PHE A 352 22.75 8.13 13.15
N ALA A 353 22.52 7.05 13.92
CA ALA A 353 22.60 5.69 13.40
C ALA A 353 21.37 5.34 12.54
N THR A 354 21.61 5.07 11.25
CA THR A 354 20.57 4.96 10.21
C THR A 354 19.75 3.67 10.25
N GLU A 355 20.25 2.59 10.87
CA GLU A 355 19.58 1.29 10.89
C GLU A 355 18.50 1.21 11.99
N PRO A 356 17.23 0.95 11.67
CA PRO A 356 16.24 0.60 12.68
C PRO A 356 16.66 -0.74 13.33
N ALA A 357 16.99 -0.70 14.62
CA ALA A 357 17.27 -1.91 15.36
C ALA A 357 15.97 -2.74 15.42
N ALA A 358 16.01 -3.98 14.92
CA ALA A 358 14.82 -4.81 14.78
C ALA A 358 14.07 -4.90 16.12
N PRO A 359 12.74 -4.68 16.14
CA PRO A 359 11.98 -4.71 17.38
C PRO A 359 12.04 -6.12 17.97
N ALA A 360 12.67 -6.26 19.13
CA ALA A 360 12.71 -7.52 19.85
C ALA A 360 11.26 -7.99 20.10
N ALA A 361 10.93 -9.20 19.67
CA ALA A 361 9.59 -9.76 19.79
C ALA A 361 9.12 -9.71 21.26
N PRO A 362 7.84 -9.36 21.53
CA PRO A 362 7.35 -9.28 22.90
C PRO A 362 7.45 -10.65 23.57
N ALA A 363 8.28 -10.74 24.61
CA ALA A 363 8.47 -11.97 25.35
C ALA A 363 7.15 -12.38 26.01
N VAL A 364 6.54 -13.46 25.51
CA VAL A 364 5.34 -14.05 26.10
C VAL A 364 5.66 -14.44 27.55
N PRO A 365 4.89 -13.99 28.56
CA PRO A 365 5.17 -14.33 29.95
C PRO A 365 4.96 -15.84 30.15
N ALA A 366 6.03 -16.55 30.52
CA ALA A 366 5.99 -17.98 30.73
C ALA A 366 5.05 -18.35 31.89
N VAL A 367 4.03 -19.15 31.61
CA VAL A 367 3.12 -19.70 32.62
C VAL A 367 3.88 -20.72 33.48
N PRO A 368 3.82 -20.66 34.82
CA PRO A 368 4.52 -21.62 35.67
C PRO A 368 4.01 -23.05 35.47
N ALA A 369 4.92 -23.99 35.22
CA ALA A 369 4.58 -25.41 35.11
C ALA A 369 4.21 -26.00 36.49
N VAL A 370 3.08 -26.70 36.55
CA VAL A 370 2.65 -27.46 37.75
C VAL A 370 3.31 -28.85 37.71
N PRO A 371 3.95 -29.32 38.79
CA PRO A 371 4.62 -30.62 38.79
C PRO A 371 3.62 -31.79 38.85
N VAL A 372 3.90 -32.85 38.08
CA VAL A 372 3.10 -34.08 38.03
C VAL A 372 3.77 -35.18 38.86
N ALA A 373 2.98 -35.94 39.61
CA ALA A 373 3.43 -37.09 40.41
C ALA A 373 3.26 -38.43 39.64
N PRO A 374 4.05 -39.47 39.93
CA PRO A 374 4.03 -40.75 39.19
C PRO A 374 2.84 -41.67 39.55
N PRO A 375 2.53 -42.68 38.70
CA PRO A 375 1.31 -43.49 38.80
C PRO A 375 1.48 -44.81 39.58
N GLU A 376 0.35 -45.43 39.96
CA GLU A 376 0.25 -46.80 40.48
C GLU A 376 -0.99 -47.53 39.87
N SER A 377 -1.16 -48.84 40.11
CA SER A 377 -1.84 -49.79 39.20
C SER A 377 -3.32 -50.18 39.51
N ALA A 378 -4.02 -50.65 38.46
CA ALA A 378 -5.39 -51.24 38.46
C ALA A 378 -5.37 -52.79 38.76
N PRO A 379 -6.44 -53.63 38.57
CA PRO A 379 -7.86 -53.47 38.15
C PRO A 379 -8.85 -54.12 39.18
N PRO A 380 -10.07 -54.72 38.91
CA PRO A 380 -10.96 -54.81 37.73
C PRO A 380 -12.50 -54.63 38.02
N ASP A 381 -13.36 -55.01 37.04
CA ASP A 381 -14.70 -55.67 37.06
C ASP A 381 -15.67 -55.47 38.27
N SER A 382 -17.00 -55.26 38.15
CA SER A 382 -18.01 -55.31 37.03
C SER A 382 -19.35 -54.67 37.55
N THR A 383 -20.57 -54.66 36.97
CA THR A 383 -21.29 -55.45 35.92
C THR A 383 -22.13 -54.58 34.92
N ALA A 384 -23.48 -54.66 34.90
CA ALA A 384 -24.36 -54.14 33.82
C ALA A 384 -25.85 -53.91 34.20
N ALA A 385 -26.58 -53.16 33.35
CA ALA A 385 -28.05 -52.95 33.25
C ALA A 385 -28.77 -52.23 34.43
N ASP A 386 -29.81 -51.40 34.25
CA ASP A 386 -30.53 -50.88 33.07
C ASP A 386 -31.24 -49.54 33.44
N GLY A 387 -31.60 -48.68 32.46
CA GLY A 387 -32.73 -47.72 32.64
C GLY A 387 -32.57 -46.22 32.29
N ALA A 388 -32.91 -45.87 31.05
CA ALA A 388 -33.62 -44.65 30.59
C ALA A 388 -33.09 -43.18 30.82
N ALA A 389 -32.77 -42.55 29.67
CA ALA A 389 -33.21 -41.20 29.23
C ALA A 389 -32.63 -39.89 29.84
N ALA A 390 -31.66 -39.30 29.12
CA ALA A 390 -31.63 -37.87 28.77
C ALA A 390 -30.71 -37.67 27.54
N ASP A 391 -31.10 -36.87 26.54
CA ASP A 391 -30.31 -36.67 25.32
C ASP A 391 -29.08 -35.77 25.57
N GLY A 392 -27.91 -36.24 25.15
CA GLY A 392 -26.63 -35.54 25.33
C GLY A 392 -25.58 -35.96 24.27
N ILE A 393 -24.80 -34.99 23.81
CA ILE A 393 -23.81 -35.18 22.73
C ILE A 393 -22.58 -35.93 23.27
N GLY A 394 -22.39 -37.18 22.83
CA GLY A 394 -21.25 -38.01 23.22
C GLY A 394 -20.07 -37.89 22.27
N ALA A 395 -18.94 -37.35 22.74
CA ALA A 395 -17.67 -37.34 22.02
C ALA A 395 -16.71 -38.41 22.58
N ALA A 396 -16.19 -39.29 21.72
CA ALA A 396 -15.19 -40.29 22.09
C ALA A 396 -13.78 -39.81 21.68
N ARG A 397 -12.81 -39.85 22.61
CA ARG A 397 -11.40 -39.59 22.33
C ARG A 397 -10.69 -40.88 21.90
N VAL A 398 -9.95 -40.80 20.80
CA VAL A 398 -8.93 -41.79 20.42
C VAL A 398 -7.58 -41.31 20.95
N ALA A 399 -6.74 -42.24 21.43
CA ALA A 399 -5.45 -41.93 22.04
C ALA A 399 -4.34 -41.66 21.00
N ASP A 400 -4.55 -40.68 20.11
CA ASP A 400 -3.53 -40.12 19.20
C ASP A 400 -3.89 -38.67 18.77
N GLY A 401 -4.22 -37.82 19.75
CA GLY A 401 -4.44 -36.37 19.60
C GLY A 401 -5.69 -35.93 18.80
N THR A 402 -6.22 -36.77 17.93
CA THR A 402 -7.26 -36.43 16.95
C THR A 402 -8.66 -36.59 17.55
N THR A 403 -9.47 -35.52 17.50
CA THR A 403 -10.89 -35.57 17.89
C THR A 403 -11.77 -35.65 16.65
N ARG A 404 -12.61 -36.69 16.54
CA ARG A 404 -13.50 -36.91 15.39
C ARG A 404 -14.95 -36.70 15.80
N LEU A 405 -15.56 -35.62 15.30
CA LEU A 405 -16.98 -35.31 15.54
C LEU A 405 -17.84 -35.89 14.42
N THR A 406 -18.79 -36.76 14.76
CA THR A 406 -19.77 -37.30 13.81
C THR A 406 -21.10 -36.55 13.99
N VAL A 407 -21.41 -35.63 13.08
CA VAL A 407 -22.68 -34.88 13.09
C VAL A 407 -23.68 -35.56 12.14
N PRO A 408 -24.82 -36.08 12.64
CA PRO A 408 -25.87 -36.63 11.77
C PRO A 408 -26.66 -35.50 11.09
N LEU A 409 -26.36 -35.23 9.82
CA LEU A 409 -27.10 -34.28 8.99
C LEU A 409 -28.37 -34.92 8.42
N TRP A 410 -29.52 -34.30 8.67
CA TRP A 410 -30.81 -34.69 8.08
C TRP A 410 -31.17 -33.73 6.94
N VAL A 411 -30.99 -34.18 5.70
CA VAL A 411 -31.31 -33.38 4.49
C VAL A 411 -32.65 -33.82 3.92
N THR A 412 -33.70 -33.01 4.12
CA THR A 412 -35.04 -33.26 3.59
C THR A 412 -35.16 -32.74 2.15
N VAL A 413 -34.91 -33.60 1.16
CA VAL A 413 -35.07 -33.24 -0.27
C VAL A 413 -36.54 -33.39 -0.70
N GLY A 414 -37.23 -32.26 -0.90
CA GLY A 414 -38.60 -32.23 -1.40
C GLY A 414 -38.69 -32.40 -2.92
N LEU A 415 -38.70 -33.64 -3.41
CA LEU A 415 -39.00 -33.94 -4.81
C LEU A 415 -40.50 -33.76 -5.09
N GLY A 416 -40.87 -32.70 -5.81
CA GLY A 416 -42.21 -32.56 -6.38
C GLY A 416 -42.48 -33.70 -7.39
N PRO A 417 -43.67 -34.33 -7.38
CA PRO A 417 -43.90 -35.54 -8.16
C PRO A 417 -43.89 -35.25 -9.67
N SER A 418 -42.95 -35.88 -10.38
CA SER A 418 -42.87 -35.89 -11.84
C SER A 418 -43.97 -36.76 -12.47
N GLY A 419 -45.22 -36.31 -12.32
CA GLY A 419 -46.42 -36.99 -12.79
C GLY A 419 -46.60 -36.88 -14.30
N TYR A 420 -45.95 -37.75 -15.06
CA TYR A 420 -46.28 -37.98 -16.46
C TYR A 420 -47.70 -38.58 -16.58
N ALA A 421 -48.68 -37.72 -16.84
CA ALA A 421 -50.05 -38.11 -17.17
C ALA A 421 -50.44 -37.49 -18.52
N ALA A 422 -50.44 -38.30 -19.58
CA ALA A 422 -50.75 -37.83 -20.92
C ALA A 422 -52.28 -37.66 -21.12
N PRO A 423 -52.76 -36.49 -21.57
CA PRO A 423 -54.09 -36.36 -22.15
C PRO A 423 -54.08 -36.92 -23.57
N THR A 424 -55.00 -37.84 -23.86
CA THR A 424 -55.19 -38.43 -25.20
C THR A 424 -55.72 -37.42 -26.22
N TYR A 425 -55.35 -37.61 -27.49
CA TYR A 425 -55.99 -36.95 -28.64
C TYR A 425 -57.51 -37.10 -28.66
N ALA A 426 -58.20 -36.02 -29.03
CA ALA A 426 -59.52 -36.05 -29.63
C ALA A 426 -59.45 -35.30 -30.98
N ALA A 427 -60.22 -35.75 -31.98
CA ALA A 427 -59.97 -35.43 -33.40
C ALA A 427 -60.44 -34.02 -33.84
N PRO A 428 -59.80 -33.42 -34.87
CA PRO A 428 -60.29 -32.20 -35.50
C PRO A 428 -61.51 -32.45 -36.39
N ALA A 429 -62.38 -31.45 -36.52
CA ALA A 429 -63.47 -31.44 -37.51
C ALA A 429 -63.04 -30.75 -38.81
N VAL A 430 -63.42 -31.33 -39.94
CA VAL A 430 -62.99 -30.97 -41.30
C VAL A 430 -63.54 -29.60 -41.75
N GLY A 431 -62.72 -28.83 -42.44
CA GLY A 431 -63.15 -27.65 -43.23
C GLY A 431 -62.01 -27.14 -44.10
N ALA A 432 -62.14 -27.23 -45.43
CA ALA A 432 -61.18 -26.71 -46.39
C ALA A 432 -61.77 -25.52 -47.16
N ASP A 433 -60.95 -24.50 -47.41
CA ASP A 433 -60.73 -23.86 -48.73
C ASP A 433 -59.86 -22.59 -48.55
N GLY A 434 -59.36 -22.00 -49.64
CA GLY A 434 -58.20 -21.09 -49.59
C GLY A 434 -58.48 -19.58 -49.62
N VAL A 435 -57.49 -18.81 -49.10
CA VAL A 435 -56.75 -17.70 -49.77
C VAL A 435 -57.57 -16.57 -50.45
N PRO A 436 -57.27 -15.24 -50.30
CA PRO A 436 -56.38 -14.48 -49.38
C PRO A 436 -57.21 -13.33 -48.68
N PRO A 437 -56.72 -12.11 -48.31
CA PRO A 437 -55.36 -11.57 -48.12
C PRO A 437 -55.10 -10.89 -46.75
N VAL A 438 -53.93 -10.26 -46.63
CA VAL A 438 -53.34 -9.61 -45.43
C VAL A 438 -54.09 -8.33 -44.99
N PRO A 439 -54.35 -8.16 -43.68
CA PRO A 439 -54.38 -6.87 -42.99
C PRO A 439 -53.05 -6.61 -42.24
N ALA A 440 -52.58 -5.36 -42.20
CA ALA A 440 -51.35 -5.01 -41.48
C ALA A 440 -51.57 -4.96 -39.95
N PRO A 441 -50.62 -5.45 -39.13
CA PRO A 441 -50.70 -5.32 -37.68
C PRO A 441 -50.40 -3.87 -37.21
N PRO A 442 -50.93 -3.46 -36.04
CA PRO A 442 -50.59 -2.17 -35.43
C PRO A 442 -49.13 -2.12 -34.95
N PRO A 443 -48.56 -0.92 -34.69
CA PRO A 443 -47.20 -0.78 -34.15
C PRO A 443 -47.05 -1.47 -32.78
N PRO A 444 -45.84 -1.95 -32.44
CA PRO A 444 -45.62 -2.72 -31.22
C PRO A 444 -45.86 -1.87 -29.96
N ALA A 445 -46.51 -2.47 -28.97
CA ALA A 445 -46.62 -1.88 -27.64
C ALA A 445 -45.25 -1.86 -26.95
N THR A 446 -44.97 -0.78 -26.23
CA THR A 446 -43.74 -0.61 -25.44
C THR A 446 -43.59 -1.74 -24.41
N PRO A 447 -42.39 -2.34 -24.23
CA PRO A 447 -42.17 -3.28 -23.15
C PRO A 447 -42.42 -2.59 -21.80
N LEU A 448 -43.25 -3.20 -20.93
CA LEU A 448 -43.28 -2.80 -19.53
C LEU A 448 -41.96 -3.18 -18.88
N ALA A 449 -41.36 -2.25 -18.15
CA ALA A 449 -40.18 -2.52 -17.35
C ALA A 449 -40.48 -3.57 -16.25
N PRO A 450 -39.51 -4.40 -15.86
CA PRO A 450 -39.64 -5.25 -14.69
C PRO A 450 -39.91 -4.40 -13.43
N PRO A 451 -40.57 -4.95 -12.39
CA PRO A 451 -40.77 -4.24 -11.14
C PRO A 451 -39.41 -3.84 -10.56
N ALA A 452 -39.29 -2.60 -10.11
CA ALA A 452 -38.05 -2.09 -9.54
C ALA A 452 -37.64 -2.94 -8.33
N GLY A 453 -36.44 -3.54 -8.40
CA GLY A 453 -35.74 -3.98 -7.20
C GLY A 453 -35.41 -2.79 -6.29
N PRO A 454 -34.83 -3.02 -5.10
CA PRO A 454 -34.25 -1.93 -4.33
C PRO A 454 -33.28 -1.14 -5.23
N PRO A 455 -33.26 0.20 -5.14
CA PRO A 455 -32.35 0.99 -5.97
C PRO A 455 -30.92 0.51 -5.73
N PRO A 456 -30.07 0.43 -6.78
CA PRO A 456 -28.67 0.09 -6.59
C PRO A 456 -28.10 1.05 -5.55
N ALA A 457 -27.36 0.51 -4.58
CA ALA A 457 -26.66 1.34 -3.61
C ALA A 457 -25.78 2.34 -4.37
N ALA A 458 -25.72 3.59 -3.89
CA ALA A 458 -24.82 4.57 -4.47
C ALA A 458 -23.40 3.97 -4.54
N PRO A 459 -22.68 4.12 -5.67
CA PRO A 459 -21.39 3.47 -5.87
C PRO A 459 -20.47 3.84 -4.71
N SER A 460 -19.93 2.82 -4.03
CA SER A 460 -19.04 3.09 -2.90
C SER A 460 -17.75 3.76 -3.37
N GLU A 461 -17.09 4.51 -2.49
CA GLU A 461 -15.78 5.15 -2.79
C GLU A 461 -14.75 4.16 -3.38
N THR A 462 -14.86 2.87 -3.03
CA THR A 462 -14.09 1.74 -3.60
C THR A 462 -14.28 1.57 -5.12
N ALA A 463 -15.50 1.75 -5.66
CA ALA A 463 -15.76 1.70 -7.10
C ALA A 463 -15.09 2.88 -7.85
N SER A 464 -14.86 4.01 -7.17
CA SER A 464 -14.11 5.13 -7.77
C SER A 464 -12.65 4.76 -8.10
N ALA A 465 -12.05 3.79 -7.39
CA ALA A 465 -10.68 3.37 -7.64
C ALA A 465 -10.56 2.56 -8.94
N VAL A 466 -11.37 1.51 -9.08
CA VAL A 466 -11.42 0.71 -10.31
C VAL A 466 -11.92 1.55 -11.49
N GLY A 467 -12.91 2.43 -11.27
CA GLY A 467 -13.39 3.39 -12.25
C GLY A 467 -12.30 4.36 -12.76
N ARG A 468 -11.35 4.80 -11.92
CA ARG A 468 -10.18 5.58 -12.37
C ARG A 468 -9.26 4.75 -13.26
N ASP A 469 -8.99 3.49 -12.92
CA ASP A 469 -8.11 2.64 -13.73
C ASP A 469 -8.75 2.27 -15.07
N VAL A 470 -10.05 2.00 -15.11
CA VAL A 470 -10.84 1.88 -16.36
C VAL A 470 -10.76 3.15 -17.19
N THR A 471 -10.91 4.33 -16.58
CA THR A 471 -10.84 5.61 -17.28
C THR A 471 -9.45 5.83 -17.90
N ALA A 472 -8.38 5.57 -17.14
CA ALA A 472 -7.00 5.66 -17.63
C ALA A 472 -6.71 4.65 -18.74
N ALA A 473 -7.25 3.42 -18.64
CA ALA A 473 -7.13 2.38 -19.64
C ALA A 473 -7.78 2.77 -20.97
N LEU A 474 -9.01 3.29 -20.93
CA LEU A 474 -9.75 3.74 -22.12
C LEU A 474 -9.07 4.96 -22.78
N VAL A 475 -8.46 5.85 -22.00
CA VAL A 475 -7.64 6.96 -22.55
C VAL A 475 -6.37 6.43 -23.23
N ASN A 476 -5.66 5.49 -22.60
CA ASN A 476 -4.43 4.90 -23.17
C ASN A 476 -4.73 4.12 -24.47
N LEU A 477 -5.84 3.36 -24.49
CA LEU A 477 -6.34 2.68 -25.69
C LEU A 477 -6.70 3.69 -26.79
N ARG A 478 -7.35 4.81 -26.46
CA ARG A 478 -7.68 5.84 -27.44
C ARG A 478 -6.42 6.48 -28.04
N LEU A 479 -5.40 6.75 -27.20
CA LEU A 479 -4.10 7.23 -27.68
C LEU A 479 -3.35 6.18 -28.51
N ALA A 480 -3.55 4.88 -28.23
CA ALA A 480 -2.99 3.79 -29.03
C ALA A 480 -3.51 3.77 -30.48
N GLN A 481 -4.76 4.18 -30.71
CA GLN A 481 -5.37 4.29 -32.05
C GLN A 481 -4.77 5.43 -32.90
N ASP A 482 -4.15 6.43 -32.26
CA ASP A 482 -3.63 7.65 -32.92
C ASP A 482 -2.10 7.61 -33.14
N ARG A 483 -1.40 6.52 -32.77
CA ARG A 483 0.05 6.29 -33.00
C ARG A 483 0.31 5.18 -34.03
N PRO A 484 1.49 5.11 -34.67
CA PRO A 484 1.90 3.94 -35.45
C PRO A 484 1.88 2.69 -34.56
N TYR A 485 1.29 1.60 -35.07
CA TYR A 485 1.22 0.33 -34.33
C TYR A 485 2.62 -0.21 -33.98
N TYR A 486 3.54 -0.22 -34.95
CA TYR A 486 4.90 -0.70 -34.76
C TYR A 486 5.88 0.01 -35.71
N ASP A 487 6.93 0.62 -35.16
CA ASP A 487 8.02 1.23 -35.94
C ASP A 487 9.23 0.28 -35.98
N ARG A 488 9.28 -0.54 -37.04
CA ARG A 488 10.40 -1.46 -37.35
C ARG A 488 11.77 -0.77 -37.38
N THR A 489 11.84 0.52 -37.69
CA THR A 489 13.12 1.25 -37.83
C THR A 489 13.62 1.70 -36.47
N ALA A 490 12.74 2.26 -35.65
CA ALA A 490 13.05 2.61 -34.27
C ALA A 490 13.36 1.37 -33.43
N ASP A 491 12.60 0.29 -33.60
CA ASP A 491 12.81 -0.96 -32.86
C ASP A 491 14.15 -1.64 -33.20
N GLN A 492 14.51 -1.73 -34.49
CA GLN A 492 15.79 -2.28 -34.91
C GLN A 492 16.97 -1.50 -34.29
N ALA A 493 16.90 -0.17 -34.30
CA ALA A 493 17.93 0.67 -33.67
C ALA A 493 17.97 0.51 -32.13
N ALA A 494 16.81 0.33 -31.48
CA ALA A 494 16.74 0.06 -30.04
C ALA A 494 17.34 -1.32 -29.69
N ARG A 495 17.13 -2.34 -30.51
CA ARG A 495 17.71 -3.69 -30.34
C ARG A 495 19.21 -3.70 -30.49
N GLU A 496 19.73 -3.07 -31.56
CA GLU A 496 21.18 -2.94 -31.79
C GLU A 496 21.88 -2.21 -30.63
N ALA A 497 21.24 -1.18 -30.05
CA ALA A 497 21.74 -0.49 -28.87
C ALA A 497 21.65 -1.33 -27.58
N TYR A 498 20.55 -2.07 -27.38
CA TYR A 498 20.29 -2.84 -26.16
C TYR A 498 21.17 -4.09 -26.05
N TYR A 499 21.42 -4.80 -27.15
CA TYR A 499 22.27 -6.01 -27.20
C TYR A 499 23.74 -5.73 -27.56
N ALA A 500 24.18 -4.47 -27.55
CA ALA A 500 25.53 -4.07 -27.89
C ALA A 500 26.59 -4.83 -27.05
N GLY A 501 27.43 -5.62 -27.71
CA GLY A 501 28.47 -6.44 -27.08
C GLY A 501 28.00 -7.81 -26.54
N VAL A 502 26.75 -8.21 -26.77
CA VAL A 502 26.22 -9.54 -26.39
C VAL A 502 26.26 -10.53 -27.56
N GLY A 503 26.03 -10.05 -28.79
CA GLY A 503 25.74 -10.90 -29.96
C GLY A 503 26.82 -11.87 -30.43
N ASP A 504 28.07 -11.73 -29.98
CA ASP A 504 29.20 -12.64 -30.29
C ASP A 504 29.38 -13.77 -29.25
N LEU A 505 28.63 -13.76 -28.15
CA LEU A 505 28.72 -14.76 -27.08
C LEU A 505 27.96 -16.04 -27.41
N ASP A 506 28.33 -17.15 -26.77
CA ASP A 506 27.68 -18.46 -26.98
C ASP A 506 27.54 -19.25 -25.68
N GLY A 507 26.63 -20.23 -25.66
CA GLY A 507 26.37 -21.13 -24.54
C GLY A 507 26.09 -20.42 -23.20
N ASP A 508 26.71 -20.93 -22.13
CA ASP A 508 26.57 -20.43 -20.76
C ASP A 508 27.19 -19.01 -20.57
N ALA A 509 28.06 -18.56 -21.48
CA ALA A 509 28.52 -17.18 -21.51
C ALA A 509 27.42 -16.23 -22.02
N LEU A 510 26.72 -16.61 -23.10
CA LEU A 510 25.56 -15.89 -23.62
C LEU A 510 24.42 -15.86 -22.59
N ARG A 511 24.09 -17.01 -21.97
CA ARG A 511 23.10 -17.11 -20.89
C ARG A 511 23.35 -16.09 -19.78
N ARG A 512 24.54 -16.09 -19.16
CA ARG A 512 24.87 -15.15 -18.07
C ARG A 512 24.84 -13.68 -18.51
N ALA A 513 25.30 -13.38 -19.73
CA ALA A 513 25.25 -12.02 -20.26
C ALA A 513 23.80 -11.53 -20.41
N LEU A 514 22.92 -12.39 -20.93
CA LEU A 514 21.48 -12.14 -21.04
C LEU A 514 20.82 -11.99 -19.68
N THR A 515 20.94 -12.95 -18.76
CA THR A 515 20.38 -12.87 -17.40
C THR A 515 20.75 -11.54 -16.73
N GLY A 516 22.04 -11.18 -16.74
CA GLY A 516 22.49 -9.92 -16.15
C GLY A 516 21.99 -8.67 -16.88
N LEU A 517 21.88 -8.70 -18.21
CA LEU A 517 21.29 -7.60 -18.99
C LEU A 517 19.82 -7.41 -18.64
N LEU A 518 19.05 -8.50 -18.67
CA LEU A 518 17.63 -8.57 -18.35
C LEU A 518 17.32 -8.10 -16.92
N GLU A 519 18.18 -8.42 -15.95
CA GLU A 519 18.01 -7.97 -14.57
C GLU A 519 18.28 -6.46 -14.41
N ARG A 520 19.40 -5.97 -14.97
CA ARG A 520 19.84 -4.57 -14.84
C ARG A 520 18.95 -3.59 -15.61
N THR A 521 18.35 -4.02 -16.71
CA THR A 521 17.47 -3.20 -17.54
C THR A 521 16.00 -3.31 -17.17
N HIS A 522 15.59 -4.28 -16.34
CA HIS A 522 14.23 -4.33 -15.79
C HIS A 522 14.10 -3.25 -14.70
N ALA A 523 13.96 -1.99 -15.15
CA ALA A 523 13.80 -0.76 -14.40
C ALA A 523 13.23 0.31 -15.38
N PRO A 524 11.97 0.79 -15.22
CA PRO A 524 11.04 0.57 -14.11
C PRO A 524 10.64 -0.90 -13.88
N ARG A 525 10.16 -1.20 -12.67
CA ARG A 525 9.57 -2.51 -12.32
C ARG A 525 8.08 -2.28 -12.05
N PRO A 526 7.20 -2.39 -13.07
CA PRO A 526 5.77 -2.16 -12.88
C PRO A 526 5.20 -3.19 -11.90
N ARG A 527 4.17 -2.80 -11.14
CA ARG A 527 3.33 -3.74 -10.41
C ARG A 527 2.29 -4.34 -11.36
N TYR A 528 1.79 -5.53 -11.03
CA TYR A 528 0.72 -6.20 -11.75
C TYR A 528 -0.54 -5.31 -11.87
N GLN A 529 -0.78 -4.79 -13.08
CA GLN A 529 -1.93 -3.91 -13.39
C GLN A 529 -2.35 -4.03 -14.88
N PRO A 530 -2.89 -5.19 -15.33
CA PRO A 530 -3.17 -5.45 -16.75
C PRO A 530 -4.09 -4.43 -17.41
N ILE A 531 -5.12 -3.98 -16.67
CA ILE A 531 -6.05 -2.91 -17.07
C ILE A 531 -5.33 -1.69 -17.64
N ARG A 532 -4.20 -1.27 -17.07
CA ARG A 532 -3.49 -0.06 -17.49
C ARG A 532 -2.35 -0.31 -18.49
N LEU A 533 -1.70 -1.47 -18.38
CA LEU A 533 -0.42 -1.75 -19.03
C LEU A 533 -0.53 -2.75 -20.19
N VAL A 534 -1.33 -3.80 -20.02
CA VAL A 534 -1.43 -4.94 -20.96
C VAL A 534 -2.49 -4.66 -22.01
N TYR A 535 -3.76 -4.59 -21.59
CA TYR A 535 -4.93 -4.49 -22.48
C TYR A 535 -4.96 -3.22 -23.36
N PRO A 536 -4.50 -2.03 -22.93
CA PRO A 536 -4.62 -0.83 -23.76
C PRO A 536 -3.56 -0.68 -24.86
N TRP A 537 -2.46 -1.45 -24.79
CA TRP A 537 -1.32 -1.26 -25.70
C TRP A 537 -0.43 -2.48 -25.90
N VAL A 538 0.21 -3.00 -24.84
CA VAL A 538 1.26 -4.01 -24.96
C VAL A 538 0.76 -5.28 -25.65
N ASP A 539 -0.46 -5.70 -25.32
CA ASP A 539 -1.07 -6.91 -25.87
C ASP A 539 -2.11 -6.64 -26.96
N LEU A 540 -2.18 -5.40 -27.44
CA LEU A 540 -3.06 -4.99 -28.53
C LEU A 540 -2.54 -5.54 -29.87
N HIS A 541 -3.42 -6.10 -30.69
CA HIS A 541 -3.11 -6.59 -32.03
C HIS A 541 -3.27 -5.48 -33.09
N GLN A 542 -2.73 -5.71 -34.29
CA GLN A 542 -2.72 -4.74 -35.41
C GLN A 542 -4.12 -4.35 -35.93
N ASP A 543 -5.13 -5.17 -35.64
CA ASP A 543 -6.55 -4.91 -35.91
C ASP A 543 -7.23 -4.01 -34.85
N GLY A 544 -6.49 -3.63 -33.79
CA GLY A 544 -7.01 -2.86 -32.65
C GLY A 544 -7.78 -3.70 -31.63
N ARG A 545 -7.60 -5.02 -31.62
CA ARG A 545 -8.32 -5.97 -30.75
C ARG A 545 -7.36 -6.69 -29.80
N LEU A 546 -7.90 -7.36 -28.79
CA LEU A 546 -7.15 -8.33 -27.98
C LEU A 546 -7.48 -9.73 -28.48
N HIS A 547 -6.50 -10.62 -28.56
CA HIS A 547 -6.72 -12.01 -28.94
C HIS A 547 -6.38 -12.91 -27.75
N GLY A 548 -7.30 -13.78 -27.33
CA GLY A 548 -7.08 -14.66 -26.18
C GLY A 548 -5.92 -15.63 -26.47
N VAL A 549 -4.82 -15.56 -25.71
CA VAL A 549 -3.53 -16.21 -26.05
C VAL A 549 -3.63 -17.71 -26.37
N TYR A 550 -4.55 -18.42 -25.71
CA TYR A 550 -4.76 -19.85 -25.90
C TYR A 550 -5.87 -20.21 -26.90
N SER A 551 -6.86 -19.34 -27.07
CA SER A 551 -8.07 -19.60 -27.87
C SER A 551 -8.04 -18.95 -29.26
N GLY A 552 -7.25 -17.88 -29.41
CA GLY A 552 -7.23 -16.95 -30.54
C GLY A 552 -8.59 -16.28 -30.82
N ARG A 553 -9.50 -16.23 -29.84
CA ARG A 553 -10.74 -15.43 -29.97
C ARG A 553 -10.41 -13.95 -29.86
N ASP A 554 -11.04 -13.13 -30.70
CA ASP A 554 -10.86 -11.67 -30.70
C ASP A 554 -11.88 -10.96 -29.79
N PHE A 555 -11.42 -9.94 -29.07
CA PHE A 555 -12.21 -9.16 -28.11
C PHE A 555 -12.03 -7.66 -28.32
N ALA A 556 -13.08 -6.88 -28.02
CA ALA A 556 -12.92 -5.44 -27.88
C ALA A 556 -12.10 -5.14 -26.61
N PRO A 557 -11.02 -4.34 -26.67
CA PRO A 557 -10.20 -4.08 -25.47
C PRO A 557 -11.03 -3.42 -24.36
N GLU A 558 -12.04 -2.61 -24.70
CA GLU A 558 -12.96 -2.00 -23.74
C GLU A 558 -13.93 -3.00 -23.08
N GLU A 559 -14.17 -4.17 -23.69
CA GLU A 559 -14.93 -5.27 -23.09
C GLU A 559 -14.08 -5.94 -22.01
N PHE A 560 -12.84 -6.31 -22.37
CA PHE A 560 -11.84 -6.87 -21.46
C PHE A 560 -11.56 -5.96 -20.26
N ILE A 561 -11.28 -4.67 -20.49
CA ILE A 561 -11.04 -3.66 -19.45
C ILE A 561 -12.20 -3.60 -18.45
N ARG A 562 -13.46 -3.70 -18.92
CA ARG A 562 -14.65 -3.66 -18.04
C ARG A 562 -14.91 -4.99 -17.34
N ALA A 563 -14.64 -6.12 -17.98
CA ALA A 563 -14.78 -7.45 -17.37
C ALA A 563 -13.77 -7.63 -16.23
N ASP A 564 -12.51 -7.25 -16.45
CA ASP A 564 -11.44 -7.29 -15.46
C ASP A 564 -11.71 -6.35 -14.27
N ALA A 565 -12.25 -5.15 -14.57
CA ALA A 565 -12.73 -4.22 -13.55
C ALA A 565 -13.87 -4.79 -12.70
N ALA A 566 -14.87 -5.44 -13.30
CA ALA A 566 -15.96 -6.08 -12.56
C ALA A 566 -15.44 -7.22 -11.64
N VAL A 567 -14.42 -7.96 -12.08
CA VAL A 567 -13.72 -8.95 -11.23
C VAL A 567 -13.00 -8.25 -10.06
N ALA A 568 -12.32 -7.12 -10.29
CA ALA A 568 -11.68 -6.36 -9.22
C ALA A 568 -12.68 -5.80 -8.19
N GLU A 569 -13.80 -5.21 -8.64
CA GLU A 569 -14.86 -4.72 -7.76
C GLU A 569 -15.54 -5.85 -6.97
N GLY A 570 -15.78 -7.00 -7.60
CA GLY A 570 -16.31 -8.19 -6.95
C GLY A 570 -15.37 -8.74 -5.88
N ARG A 571 -14.08 -8.88 -6.18
CA ARG A 571 -13.03 -9.29 -5.22
C ARG A 571 -12.95 -8.33 -4.04
N LEU A 572 -12.92 -7.01 -4.26
CA LEU A 572 -12.90 -5.99 -3.20
C LEU A 572 -14.16 -6.06 -2.33
N THR A 573 -15.33 -6.28 -2.94
CA THR A 573 -16.60 -6.46 -2.22
C THR A 573 -16.53 -7.71 -1.35
N ARG A 574 -16.05 -8.84 -1.89
CA ARG A 574 -15.95 -10.09 -1.14
C ARG A 574 -14.94 -10.01 0.00
N VAL A 575 -13.73 -9.50 -0.20
CA VAL A 575 -12.76 -9.27 0.90
C VAL A 575 -13.36 -8.38 1.99
N ARG A 576 -14.16 -7.37 1.62
CA ARG A 576 -14.88 -6.53 2.59
C ARG A 576 -15.96 -7.30 3.36
N GLU A 577 -16.67 -8.25 2.75
CA GLU A 577 -17.59 -9.15 3.48
C GLU A 577 -16.83 -10.02 4.49
N LEU A 578 -15.68 -10.59 4.09
CA LEU A 578 -14.86 -11.42 4.98
C LEU A 578 -14.41 -10.64 6.21
N LEU A 579 -13.83 -9.45 6.00
CA LEU A 579 -13.42 -8.53 7.07
C LEU A 579 -14.58 -8.00 7.96
N LEU A 580 -15.84 -8.23 7.58
CA LEU A 580 -17.03 -7.90 8.36
C LEU A 580 -17.68 -9.11 9.06
N HIS A 581 -17.36 -10.34 8.62
CA HIS A 581 -17.95 -11.58 9.15
C HIS A 581 -16.97 -12.45 9.96
N GLU A 582 -15.68 -12.39 9.67
CA GLU A 582 -14.64 -13.18 10.34
C GLU A 582 -13.93 -12.36 11.43
N SER A 583 -14.06 -12.78 12.70
CA SER A 583 -13.30 -12.21 13.83
C SER A 583 -12.46 -13.27 14.57
N THR A 584 -11.92 -14.24 13.82
CA THR A 584 -11.09 -15.34 14.36
C THR A 584 -9.93 -15.84 13.49
N ALA A 585 -9.96 -15.70 12.16
CA ALA A 585 -8.96 -16.28 11.28
C ALA A 585 -7.50 -15.81 11.57
N GLY A 586 -6.57 -16.76 11.60
CA GLY A 586 -5.14 -16.50 11.58
C GLY A 586 -4.62 -16.16 10.17
N PRO A 587 -3.38 -15.65 10.03
CA PRO A 587 -2.85 -15.19 8.74
C PRO A 587 -2.93 -16.21 7.61
N ALA A 588 -2.62 -17.48 7.90
CA ALA A 588 -2.66 -18.56 6.90
C ALA A 588 -4.09 -19.01 6.51
N GLU A 589 -5.08 -18.78 7.37
CA GLU A 589 -6.49 -19.09 7.09
C GLU A 589 -7.09 -17.99 6.20
N PHE A 590 -6.75 -16.72 6.48
CA PHE A 590 -7.06 -15.58 5.62
C PHE A 590 -6.37 -15.65 4.26
N GLU A 591 -5.10 -16.09 4.22
CA GLU A 591 -4.35 -16.32 2.97
C GLU A 591 -5.00 -17.43 2.12
N ALA A 592 -5.42 -18.54 2.74
CA ALA A 592 -6.12 -19.62 2.05
C ALA A 592 -7.50 -19.18 1.50
N GLU A 593 -8.27 -18.36 2.22
CA GLU A 593 -9.54 -17.83 1.69
C GLU A 593 -9.31 -16.77 0.60
N PHE A 594 -8.26 -15.96 0.70
CA PHE A 594 -7.88 -15.02 -0.36
C PHE A 594 -7.45 -15.76 -1.64
N ASP A 595 -6.70 -16.86 -1.52
CA ASP A 595 -6.33 -17.71 -2.65
C ASP A 595 -7.54 -18.39 -3.31
N ALA A 596 -8.47 -18.92 -2.51
CA ALA A 596 -9.72 -19.47 -3.01
C ALA A 596 -10.60 -18.42 -3.71
N LEU A 597 -10.57 -17.16 -3.24
CA LEU A 597 -11.21 -16.03 -3.91
C LEU A 597 -10.50 -15.64 -5.22
N GLU A 598 -9.17 -15.72 -5.28
CA GLU A 598 -8.45 -15.49 -6.54
C GLU A 598 -8.78 -16.55 -7.60
N GLU A 599 -8.93 -17.82 -7.19
CA GLU A 599 -9.30 -18.94 -8.07
C GLU A 599 -10.77 -18.88 -8.51
N ALA A 600 -11.69 -18.52 -7.62
CA ALA A 600 -13.12 -18.39 -7.92
C ALA A 600 -13.48 -17.16 -8.77
N MET A 601 -12.61 -16.14 -8.77
CA MET A 601 -12.79 -14.90 -9.54
C MET A 601 -11.53 -14.56 -10.34
N PRO A 602 -11.19 -15.35 -11.39
CA PRO A 602 -10.02 -15.13 -12.23
C PRO A 602 -10.10 -13.80 -13.00
N PHE A 603 -8.95 -13.16 -13.20
CA PHE A 603 -8.82 -12.02 -14.13
C PHE A 603 -8.69 -12.50 -15.58
N ASN A 604 -8.88 -11.61 -16.55
CA ASN A 604 -8.70 -11.90 -17.98
C ASN A 604 -7.22 -11.74 -18.43
N CYS A 605 -6.29 -11.79 -17.48
CA CYS A 605 -4.86 -11.78 -17.73
C CYS A 605 -4.27 -13.16 -17.36
N GLU A 606 -3.68 -13.81 -18.35
CA GLU A 606 -2.85 -14.98 -18.18
C GLU A 606 -1.46 -14.58 -17.67
N HIS A 607 -0.92 -15.35 -16.72
CA HIS A 607 0.52 -15.41 -16.44
C HIS A 607 1.05 -16.72 -17.01
N VAL A 608 1.72 -16.69 -18.17
CA VAL A 608 2.14 -17.93 -18.82
C VAL A 608 3.16 -18.71 -17.99
N VAL A 609 3.90 -18.04 -17.10
CA VAL A 609 4.47 -18.65 -15.89
C VAL A 609 3.53 -18.37 -14.71
N PRO A 610 2.77 -19.35 -14.20
CA PRO A 610 1.66 -19.09 -13.29
C PRO A 610 2.14 -18.60 -11.91
N GLN A 611 1.40 -17.63 -11.36
CA GLN A 611 1.83 -16.85 -10.19
C GLN A 611 2.13 -17.68 -8.93
N SER A 612 1.54 -18.86 -8.79
CA SER A 612 1.73 -19.75 -7.64
C SER A 612 3.14 -20.36 -7.58
N TRP A 613 3.84 -20.51 -8.71
CA TRP A 613 5.22 -21.02 -8.74
C TRP A 613 6.25 -20.02 -8.15
N PHE A 614 5.91 -18.73 -8.08
CA PHE A 614 6.76 -17.69 -7.48
C PHE A 614 6.07 -16.91 -6.34
N ALA A 615 5.09 -17.55 -5.68
CA ALA A 615 4.34 -17.00 -4.56
C ALA A 615 3.81 -15.57 -4.79
N LYS A 616 3.36 -15.27 -6.02
CA LYS A 616 2.76 -13.99 -6.46
C LYS A 616 3.66 -12.76 -6.24
N GLN A 617 4.98 -12.96 -6.06
CA GLN A 617 5.92 -11.89 -5.73
C GLN A 617 6.19 -10.92 -6.89
N GLU A 618 6.44 -9.66 -6.56
CA GLU A 618 6.93 -8.64 -7.51
C GLU A 618 8.47 -8.63 -7.56
N PRO A 619 9.10 -8.35 -8.72
CA PRO A 619 8.51 -7.87 -9.97
C PRO A 619 7.93 -8.94 -10.89
N MET A 620 8.01 -10.23 -10.54
CA MET A 620 7.58 -11.32 -11.41
C MET A 620 6.08 -11.28 -11.73
N ARG A 621 5.23 -10.84 -10.79
CA ARG A 621 3.78 -10.72 -11.01
C ARG A 621 3.44 -9.63 -12.04
N GLY A 622 4.19 -8.53 -12.07
CA GLY A 622 3.99 -7.39 -12.98
C GLY A 622 4.79 -7.42 -14.28
N ASP A 623 5.74 -8.35 -14.46
CA ASP A 623 6.63 -8.42 -15.63
C ASP A 623 5.87 -8.64 -16.95
N LEU A 624 5.77 -7.58 -17.76
CA LEU A 624 4.91 -7.51 -18.94
C LEU A 624 5.23 -8.57 -20.01
N HIS A 625 6.46 -9.09 -20.06
CA HIS A 625 6.85 -10.06 -21.09
C HIS A 625 6.09 -11.38 -21.00
N HIS A 626 5.46 -11.71 -19.86
CA HIS A 626 4.67 -12.95 -19.69
C HIS A 626 3.18 -12.74 -19.31
N LEU A 627 2.68 -11.51 -19.40
CA LEU A 627 1.27 -11.16 -19.16
C LEU A 627 0.46 -11.02 -20.46
N PHE A 628 -0.52 -11.90 -20.69
CA PHE A 628 -1.30 -11.92 -21.93
C PHE A 628 -2.82 -11.82 -21.68
N ALA A 629 -3.56 -11.31 -22.65
CA ALA A 629 -5.01 -11.37 -22.68
C ALA A 629 -5.47 -12.84 -22.82
N CYS A 630 -6.42 -13.25 -21.98
CA CYS A 630 -6.96 -14.62 -21.96
C CYS A 630 -8.35 -14.59 -21.34
N GLU A 631 -9.33 -15.30 -21.91
CA GLU A 631 -10.64 -15.37 -21.27
C GLU A 631 -10.53 -15.96 -19.87
N ALA A 632 -11.24 -15.40 -18.88
CA ALA A 632 -11.35 -15.95 -17.52
C ALA A 632 -11.56 -17.48 -17.48
N GLY A 633 -12.38 -18.02 -18.40
CA GLY A 633 -12.58 -19.47 -18.55
C GLY A 633 -11.36 -20.23 -19.06
N CYS A 634 -10.60 -19.67 -20.01
CA CYS A 634 -9.37 -20.27 -20.51
C CYS A 634 -8.23 -20.19 -19.48
N ASN A 635 -8.15 -19.09 -18.72
CA ASN A 635 -7.22 -18.91 -17.59
C ASN A 635 -7.47 -19.97 -16.50
N SER A 636 -8.70 -20.09 -15.99
CA SER A 636 -9.08 -21.14 -15.04
C SER A 636 -8.97 -22.56 -15.62
N PHE A 637 -9.21 -22.75 -16.93
CA PHE A 637 -8.98 -24.05 -17.55
C PHE A 637 -7.48 -24.38 -17.59
N ARG A 638 -6.60 -23.45 -17.92
CA ARG A 638 -5.15 -23.69 -17.87
C ARG A 638 -4.64 -23.89 -16.44
N GLY A 639 -5.14 -23.13 -15.47
CA GLY A 639 -4.75 -23.24 -14.06
C GLY A 639 -3.27 -22.95 -13.81
N ASN A 640 -2.59 -23.82 -13.06
CA ASN A 640 -1.13 -23.75 -12.86
C ASN A 640 -0.37 -24.91 -13.55
N PHE A 641 -0.96 -25.53 -14.57
CA PHE A 641 -0.39 -26.69 -15.22
C PHE A 641 0.80 -26.31 -16.14
N PRO A 642 1.95 -27.00 -16.03
CA PRO A 642 3.10 -26.80 -16.91
C PRO A 642 2.86 -27.30 -18.33
N TYR A 643 3.48 -26.64 -19.32
CA TYR A 643 3.27 -26.94 -20.73
C TYR A 643 3.81 -28.32 -21.15
N ILE A 644 3.07 -29.00 -22.02
CA ILE A 644 3.43 -30.24 -22.73
C ILE A 644 2.79 -30.25 -24.12
N ASP A 645 3.27 -31.12 -25.02
CA ASP A 645 2.46 -31.59 -26.15
C ASP A 645 1.82 -32.94 -25.79
N PHE A 646 0.52 -33.09 -26.05
CA PHE A 646 -0.14 -34.39 -25.96
C PHE A 646 0.01 -35.16 -27.29
N PRO A 647 0.20 -36.49 -27.23
CA PRO A 647 0.07 -37.32 -28.43
C PRO A 647 -1.38 -37.27 -28.96
N GLU A 648 -1.54 -37.33 -30.28
CA GLU A 648 -2.82 -37.08 -31.00
C GLU A 648 -4.01 -37.98 -30.62
N VAL A 649 -3.81 -38.99 -29.77
CA VAL A 649 -4.72 -40.14 -29.57
C VAL A 649 -5.24 -40.27 -28.13
N ARG A 650 -5.21 -39.21 -27.32
CA ARG A 650 -5.90 -39.17 -26.01
C ARG A 650 -7.28 -38.50 -26.14
N GLU A 651 -8.27 -39.00 -25.40
CA GLU A 651 -9.63 -38.41 -25.28
C GLU A 651 -9.66 -37.13 -24.42
N ALA A 652 -8.58 -36.34 -24.45
CA ALA A 652 -8.42 -35.12 -23.68
C ALA A 652 -9.36 -34.03 -24.22
N VAL A 653 -10.42 -33.75 -23.47
CA VAL A 653 -11.47 -32.78 -23.83
C VAL A 653 -10.86 -31.39 -24.05
N ARG A 654 -10.97 -30.89 -25.29
CA ARG A 654 -10.71 -29.49 -25.60
C ARG A 654 -11.99 -28.66 -25.44
N ASP A 655 -12.02 -27.84 -24.40
CA ASP A 655 -12.60 -26.50 -24.53
C ASP A 655 -11.76 -25.71 -25.56
N ALA A 656 -12.28 -24.61 -26.11
CA ALA A 656 -11.65 -23.85 -27.19
C ALA A 656 -10.31 -23.17 -26.85
N CYS A 657 -9.72 -23.51 -25.70
CA CYS A 657 -8.46 -23.00 -25.17
C CYS A 657 -7.29 -24.00 -25.34
N GLY A 658 -7.55 -25.32 -25.35
CA GLY A 658 -6.48 -26.32 -25.34
C GLY A 658 -6.84 -27.65 -24.69
N ARG A 659 -5.84 -28.54 -24.59
CA ARG A 659 -5.90 -29.87 -23.93
C ARG A 659 -5.33 -29.76 -22.52
N ARG A 660 -5.84 -30.53 -21.57
CA ARG A 660 -5.32 -30.62 -20.20
C ARG A 660 -5.52 -32.02 -19.63
N GLU A 661 -4.52 -32.50 -18.90
CA GLU A 661 -4.58 -33.67 -18.02
C GLU A 661 -3.78 -33.37 -16.74
N ASP A 662 -3.73 -34.29 -15.78
CA ASP A 662 -3.09 -34.06 -14.47
C ASP A 662 -1.57 -33.78 -14.54
N ASP A 663 -0.92 -34.07 -15.68
CA ASP A 663 0.51 -33.91 -15.93
C ASP A 663 0.90 -32.63 -16.71
N GLY A 664 -0.06 -31.90 -17.28
CA GLY A 664 0.21 -30.64 -17.99
C GLY A 664 -0.93 -30.08 -18.86
N PHE A 665 -0.61 -29.00 -19.57
CA PHE A 665 -1.51 -28.28 -20.47
C PHE A 665 -0.87 -28.04 -21.84
N GLU A 666 -1.67 -28.11 -22.90
CA GLU A 666 -1.26 -27.81 -24.28
C GLU A 666 -2.29 -26.87 -24.93
N PRO A 667 -1.96 -25.61 -25.21
CA PRO A 667 -2.92 -24.67 -25.77
C PRO A 667 -3.32 -25.03 -27.20
N GLU A 668 -4.47 -24.51 -27.64
CA GLU A 668 -4.91 -24.61 -29.04
C GLU A 668 -4.13 -23.64 -29.94
N GLN A 669 -3.86 -22.41 -29.46
CA GLN A 669 -3.11 -21.38 -30.17
C GLN A 669 -1.96 -20.78 -29.31
N GLY A 670 -1.08 -20.00 -29.93
CA GLY A 670 -0.08 -19.19 -29.22
C GLY A 670 1.12 -19.94 -28.65
N LYS A 671 1.46 -21.14 -29.16
CA LYS A 671 2.54 -21.98 -28.62
C LYS A 671 3.90 -21.26 -28.66
N GLY A 672 4.23 -20.55 -29.75
CA GLY A 672 5.44 -19.76 -29.91
C GLY A 672 5.54 -18.59 -28.92
N PRO A 673 4.54 -17.69 -28.86
CA PRO A 673 4.46 -16.62 -27.86
C PRO A 673 4.65 -17.09 -26.40
N VAL A 674 3.92 -18.14 -25.97
CA VAL A 674 4.04 -18.61 -24.57
C VAL A 674 5.36 -19.32 -24.30
N ALA A 675 5.93 -20.00 -25.31
CA ALA A 675 7.27 -20.56 -25.20
C ALA A 675 8.34 -19.47 -25.07
N ARG A 676 8.32 -18.44 -25.92
CA ARG A 676 9.27 -17.30 -25.86
C ARG A 676 9.15 -16.51 -24.56
N ALA A 677 7.95 -16.33 -24.03
CA ALA A 677 7.74 -15.70 -22.73
C ALA A 677 8.24 -16.57 -21.56
N THR A 678 8.00 -17.88 -21.59
CA THR A 678 8.47 -18.82 -20.56
C THR A 678 10.01 -18.94 -20.56
N LEU A 679 10.63 -19.07 -21.75
CA LEU A 679 12.09 -19.11 -21.90
C LEU A 679 12.74 -17.78 -21.48
N TYR A 680 12.11 -16.64 -21.76
CA TYR A 680 12.53 -15.35 -21.20
C TYR A 680 12.46 -15.35 -19.67
N PHE A 681 11.38 -15.85 -19.07
CA PHE A 681 11.21 -15.85 -17.62
C PHE A 681 12.31 -16.66 -16.93
N LEU A 682 12.63 -17.85 -17.46
CA LEU A 682 13.75 -18.67 -16.99
C LEU A 682 15.11 -17.93 -17.09
N LEU A 683 15.35 -17.18 -18.17
CA LEU A 683 16.57 -16.38 -18.33
C LEU A 683 16.62 -15.15 -17.40
N ARG A 684 15.47 -14.53 -17.12
CA ARG A 684 15.34 -13.35 -16.24
C ARG A 684 15.37 -13.71 -14.76
N TYR A 685 14.82 -14.86 -14.38
CA TYR A 685 14.61 -15.31 -13.00
C TYR A 685 15.16 -16.75 -12.78
N PRO A 686 16.46 -17.00 -13.00
CA PRO A 686 17.03 -18.33 -12.83
C PRO A 686 17.00 -18.78 -11.36
N GLY A 687 16.71 -20.06 -11.13
CA GLY A 687 16.53 -20.67 -9.80
C GLY A 687 15.22 -20.30 -9.10
N LEU A 688 14.28 -19.62 -9.77
CA LEU A 688 13.01 -19.24 -9.17
C LEU A 688 11.88 -20.25 -9.40
N VAL A 689 11.90 -20.97 -10.53
CA VAL A 689 10.83 -21.90 -10.93
C VAL A 689 11.39 -23.13 -11.64
N GLY A 690 10.77 -24.29 -11.42
CA GLY A 690 11.09 -25.56 -12.06
C GLY A 690 11.64 -26.63 -11.12
N ASP A 691 11.83 -26.31 -9.84
CA ASP A 691 12.43 -27.21 -8.85
C ASP A 691 11.36 -27.96 -8.03
N ALA A 692 10.10 -27.53 -8.05
CA ALA A 692 8.99 -28.25 -7.39
C ALA A 692 8.24 -29.21 -8.36
N PRO A 693 7.65 -30.34 -7.88
CA PRO A 693 7.07 -31.40 -8.74
C PRO A 693 5.84 -31.06 -9.60
N ARG A 694 5.45 -29.78 -9.72
CA ARG A 694 4.35 -29.28 -10.55
C ARG A 694 4.69 -27.97 -11.30
N GLU A 695 5.96 -27.59 -11.29
CA GLU A 695 6.47 -26.40 -12.00
C GLU A 695 6.94 -26.78 -13.40
N PHE A 696 7.85 -26.01 -14.00
CA PHE A 696 8.44 -26.32 -15.31
C PHE A 696 9.85 -26.92 -15.18
N PRO A 697 9.99 -28.25 -15.04
CA PRO A 697 11.29 -28.89 -14.85
C PRO A 697 12.10 -29.00 -16.15
N ALA A 698 13.42 -29.17 -16.01
CA ALA A 698 14.38 -29.10 -17.10
C ALA A 698 14.11 -30.07 -18.27
N GLU A 699 13.53 -31.25 -18.03
CA GLU A 699 13.22 -32.22 -19.09
C GLU A 699 12.12 -31.74 -20.05
N ARG A 700 11.36 -30.69 -19.71
CA ARG A 700 10.32 -30.10 -20.57
C ARG A 700 10.84 -28.97 -21.47
N LEU A 701 12.08 -28.50 -21.28
CA LEU A 701 12.73 -27.50 -22.13
C LEU A 701 12.61 -27.79 -23.65
N PRO A 702 12.76 -29.03 -24.14
CA PRO A 702 12.61 -29.33 -25.58
C PRO A 702 11.24 -28.96 -26.15
N THR A 703 10.16 -29.00 -25.36
CA THR A 703 8.82 -28.58 -25.80
C THR A 703 8.80 -27.09 -26.13
N LEU A 704 9.32 -26.23 -25.24
CA LEU A 704 9.36 -24.78 -25.48
C LEU A 704 10.25 -24.43 -26.68
N LEU A 705 11.41 -25.08 -26.81
CA LEU A 705 12.31 -24.87 -27.96
C LEU A 705 11.63 -25.30 -29.27
N THR A 706 10.96 -26.46 -29.29
CA THR A 706 10.20 -26.93 -30.45
C THR A 706 9.07 -25.97 -30.82
N TRP A 707 8.32 -25.45 -29.84
CA TRP A 707 7.24 -24.48 -30.06
C TRP A 707 7.76 -23.16 -30.62
N HIS A 708 8.83 -22.63 -30.01
CA HIS A 708 9.53 -21.43 -30.47
C HIS A 708 10.00 -21.53 -31.92
N ASP A 709 10.65 -22.65 -32.29
CA ASP A 709 11.14 -22.89 -33.64
C ASP A 709 9.99 -23.15 -34.65
N SER A 710 8.85 -23.69 -34.19
CA SER A 710 7.70 -24.03 -35.04
C SER A 710 6.79 -22.84 -35.40
N GLU A 711 6.70 -21.83 -34.53
CA GLU A 711 5.91 -20.62 -34.73
C GLU A 711 6.83 -19.38 -34.80
N PRO A 712 7.20 -18.89 -36.00
CA PRO A 712 8.08 -17.74 -36.16
C PRO A 712 7.55 -16.45 -35.52
N VAL A 713 8.46 -15.62 -35.03
CA VAL A 713 8.15 -14.35 -34.35
C VAL A 713 7.31 -13.42 -35.23
N SER A 714 6.09 -13.13 -34.78
CA SER A 714 5.11 -12.28 -35.45
C SER A 714 5.39 -10.78 -35.29
N GLU A 715 4.71 -9.94 -36.08
CA GLU A 715 4.74 -8.47 -35.90
C GLU A 715 4.06 -8.04 -34.59
N TYR A 716 3.05 -8.79 -34.12
CA TYR A 716 2.44 -8.58 -32.81
C TYR A 716 3.44 -8.83 -31.66
N GLU A 717 4.25 -9.89 -31.73
CA GLU A 717 5.26 -10.15 -30.69
C GLU A 717 6.37 -9.09 -30.68
N GLN A 718 6.78 -8.59 -31.85
CA GLN A 718 7.77 -7.51 -31.95
C GLN A 718 7.24 -6.20 -31.37
N HIS A 719 6.00 -5.83 -31.74
CA HIS A 719 5.25 -4.73 -31.12
C HIS A 719 5.19 -4.89 -29.59
N ARG A 720 4.70 -6.03 -29.11
CA ARG A 720 4.54 -6.35 -27.69
C ARG A 720 5.86 -6.26 -26.92
N ASN A 721 6.96 -6.76 -27.47
CA ASN A 721 8.28 -6.68 -26.88
C ASN A 721 8.79 -5.22 -26.81
N ALA A 722 8.61 -4.44 -27.88
CA ALA A 722 8.95 -3.02 -27.89
C ALA A 722 8.12 -2.19 -26.89
N ALA A 723 6.81 -2.44 -26.84
CA ALA A 723 5.86 -1.78 -25.94
C ALA A 723 6.10 -2.15 -24.47
N ALA A 724 6.43 -3.41 -24.17
CA ALA A 724 6.86 -3.81 -22.84
C ALA A 724 8.18 -3.11 -22.46
N ALA A 725 9.16 -3.06 -23.35
CA ALA A 725 10.44 -2.39 -23.12
C ALA A 725 10.33 -0.87 -22.91
N GLU A 726 9.37 -0.20 -23.56
CA GLU A 726 9.01 1.20 -23.31
C GLU A 726 8.60 1.44 -21.84
N ILE A 727 7.95 0.45 -21.20
CA ILE A 727 7.35 0.56 -19.86
C ILE A 727 8.28 0.04 -18.75
N GLN A 728 8.97 -1.09 -18.97
CA GLN A 728 9.80 -1.76 -17.96
C GLN A 728 11.30 -1.88 -18.32
N GLY A 729 11.73 -1.28 -19.43
CA GLY A 729 13.13 -1.11 -19.82
C GLY A 729 13.82 -2.33 -20.45
N ASN A 730 13.44 -3.55 -20.06
CA ASN A 730 14.05 -4.77 -20.59
C ASN A 730 13.31 -5.35 -21.81
N ARG A 731 14.01 -6.14 -22.62
CA ARG A 731 13.54 -6.77 -23.85
C ARG A 731 13.70 -8.29 -23.83
N ASN A 732 12.75 -9.02 -24.43
CA ASN A 732 12.81 -10.47 -24.61
C ASN A 732 13.79 -10.85 -25.75
N PRO A 733 14.94 -11.50 -25.45
CA PRO A 733 15.96 -11.82 -26.45
C PRO A 733 15.49 -12.84 -27.49
N LEU A 734 14.48 -13.66 -27.21
CA LEU A 734 14.00 -14.69 -28.12
C LEU A 734 12.93 -14.17 -29.10
N ILE A 735 12.43 -12.95 -28.87
CA ILE A 735 11.65 -12.18 -29.86
C ILE A 735 12.60 -11.37 -30.74
N ASP A 736 13.64 -10.75 -30.15
CA ASP A 736 14.58 -9.89 -30.89
C ASP A 736 15.63 -10.67 -31.70
N HIS A 737 16.05 -11.82 -31.18
CA HIS A 737 17.04 -12.72 -31.74
C HIS A 737 16.57 -14.18 -31.58
N PRO A 738 15.54 -14.61 -32.34
CA PRO A 738 15.00 -15.96 -32.23
C PRO A 738 16.02 -17.06 -32.57
N ASP A 739 17.09 -16.73 -33.30
CA ASP A 739 18.24 -17.60 -33.58
C ASP A 739 19.10 -17.92 -32.34
N TRP A 740 18.94 -17.17 -31.23
CA TRP A 740 19.69 -17.41 -30.00
C TRP A 740 19.14 -18.59 -29.18
N SER A 741 17.96 -19.14 -29.51
CA SER A 741 17.41 -20.33 -28.85
C SER A 741 18.39 -21.51 -28.87
N GLY A 742 19.01 -21.78 -30.01
CA GLY A 742 20.00 -22.84 -30.20
C GLY A 742 21.44 -22.48 -29.77
N ARG A 743 21.66 -21.25 -29.28
CA ARG A 743 22.96 -20.75 -28.80
C ARG A 743 23.02 -20.61 -27.29
N ILE A 744 21.89 -20.36 -26.64
CA ILE A 744 21.80 -20.22 -25.19
C ILE A 744 21.86 -21.61 -24.55
N ASP A 745 22.86 -21.84 -23.70
CA ASP A 745 22.81 -22.96 -22.76
C ASP A 745 21.80 -22.62 -21.67
N PHE A 746 20.64 -23.27 -21.68
CA PHE A 746 19.61 -23.08 -20.66
C PHE A 746 19.84 -23.90 -19.38
N THR A 747 20.79 -24.85 -19.33
CA THR A 747 20.90 -25.78 -18.18
C THR A 747 21.10 -25.07 -16.84
N GLY A 748 21.83 -23.94 -16.84
CA GLY A 748 22.07 -23.12 -15.65
C GLY A 748 20.93 -22.18 -15.23
N VAL A 749 19.68 -22.36 -15.69
CA VAL A 749 18.51 -21.58 -15.22
C VAL A 749 17.71 -22.26 -14.10
N TRP A 750 17.94 -23.54 -13.83
CA TRP A 750 17.39 -24.27 -12.67
C TRP A 750 18.43 -24.36 -11.54
N HIS A 751 18.03 -24.78 -10.34
CA HIS A 751 18.99 -25.11 -9.29
C HIS A 751 19.63 -26.50 -9.52
N THR A 752 20.95 -26.59 -9.34
CA THR A 752 21.79 -27.79 -9.51
C THR A 752 22.23 -28.40 -8.18
#